data_AF-A0A1I8J2R6-F1
#
_entry.id   AF-A0A1I8J2R6-F1
#
_cell.length_a   1.000
_cell.length_b   1.000
_cell.length_c   1.000
_cell.angle_alpha   90.00
_cell.angle_beta   90.00
_cell.angle_gamma   90.00
#
_symmetry.space_group_name_H-M   'P 1'
#
loop_
_entity.id
_entity.type
_entity.pdbx_description
1 polymer ?
#
loop_
_entity_poly.entity_id
_entity_poly.type
_entity_poly.pdbx_seq_one_letter_code
_entity_poly.pdbx_strand_id
1 'polypeptide(L)'
;CVTSDPQSAINDFCSLAAMRRELRLRRTAALLRTKRIVGMTVTGASIQRDILRLVRPSLLVVEEAAEVGEPQLLACLSPSVQHLVLIGDHKQLRPPTESHRLARYFDLDVSMFERLINNGISYDQLALQNRMRPELSQFLRDIYPGLKDNLPVVTKHQATPCVAKSAFFWDHSEPETGDRSYINKEEAERCVALALFLISQGVAPSRITILAAYRSQTALISQLVRQRAEQHQHLFPEYFANRAKAGGSAGAAAAGEAEEADDEAVESRGPPILAHTVDVYQGDENDFVIVSLVRSNEECTVGFLKEVSRRCVAQSRARCGFWLIGNADCLTKEVGHWRTLLKSMREAGCVGKQLPLRCVLHPAETQLEASDAASVPAVGAKFCTLNCDMMMECGLHRCPLPCQPRHSHDRCAVRSEVTLPDCGHRAAKLCHQSLEELRCCTMVDFAFEACGHPGRKECWQPEGQLQCLRPCDRDLPGCGHRCQLLCWERCAPESCAQCRADEAARNAELQARRQAAQDEARREAKVELEAIKKQMDGCVKRLELTRDGESASEFLDVEDRVLKYIRAEHSWYPTVNRVEKVLNASLKRKFLSYKSALMFEPDRCELKFHGTSAEGVEGIITSGFRLPEKAGMYGAGIYFASDSSKSAREIYTKGSNMLMLCEVLLGRSLTVLGATKDTYNFKRMRQEKYDSLFAPRNSRATNGVMNDEFVVFEPAQAYPKYIVHYSCVDGSAALKGLPTVLAEGVTRINRPQRHEVDQNNPLFVYWSLVNSRFLSGLTTHGITVTQVQVNQNSDLLAKFEARRLKAGAAAKAPYGFTWAADQREAESVMKSGFSPAAVSGLKFTQLPDLQQMRAAVGGRLALLCKLLPSRHAGSGDPGAPWSIDSPDCAYPRYAIHFSMAG
;
A
#
# COMPACT_ATOMS: atom_id res chain seq x y z
N CYS A 1 60.79 -12.88 2.94
CA CYS A 1 60.57 -11.79 1.97
C CYS A 1 59.23 -12.05 1.30
N VAL A 2 58.11 -11.36 1.55
CA VAL A 2 57.79 -10.00 1.99
C VAL A 2 56.56 -10.16 2.92
N THR A 3 56.63 -9.92 4.22
CA THR A 3 56.20 -8.66 4.87
C THR A 3 55.08 -7.93 4.14
N SER A 4 53.86 -8.45 4.11
CA SER A 4 52.69 -7.62 3.85
C SER A 4 51.78 -7.62 5.07
N ASP A 5 51.81 -6.50 5.79
CA ASP A 5 50.79 -6.10 6.74
C ASP A 5 49.39 -6.40 6.16
N PRO A 6 48.51 -7.15 6.85
CA PRO A 6 47.15 -7.42 6.41
C PRO A 6 46.38 -6.16 6.00
N GLN A 7 46.68 -5.02 6.64
CA GLN A 7 46.10 -3.73 6.29
C GLN A 7 46.53 -3.26 4.89
N SER A 8 47.78 -3.50 4.52
CA SER A 8 48.31 -3.22 3.17
C SER A 8 47.59 -4.04 2.11
N ALA A 9 47.38 -5.34 2.36
CA ALA A 9 46.69 -6.21 1.40
C ALA A 9 45.20 -5.83 1.22
N ILE A 10 44.53 -5.41 2.30
CA ILE A 10 43.15 -4.88 2.24
C ILE A 10 43.12 -3.57 1.45
N ASN A 11 44.07 -2.66 1.70
CA ASN A 11 44.17 -1.40 0.96
C ASN A 11 44.42 -1.64 -0.54
N ASP A 12 45.29 -2.59 -0.88
CA ASP A 12 45.57 -2.97 -2.26
C ASP A 12 44.33 -3.56 -2.95
N PHE A 13 43.62 -4.46 -2.28
CA PHE A 13 42.36 -5.02 -2.78
C PHE A 13 41.29 -3.93 -3.01
N CYS A 14 41.10 -3.02 -2.03
CA CYS A 14 40.18 -1.90 -2.16
C CYS A 14 40.56 -0.99 -3.34
N SER A 15 41.86 -0.73 -3.55
CA SER A 15 42.33 0.07 -4.69
C SER A 15 42.05 -0.60 -6.04
N LEU A 16 42.30 -1.91 -6.14
CA LEU A 16 42.05 -2.70 -7.35
C LEU A 16 40.54 -2.83 -7.64
N ALA A 17 39.72 -3.00 -6.60
CA ALA A 17 38.27 -3.01 -6.72
C ALA A 17 37.74 -1.64 -7.21
N ALA A 18 38.24 -0.54 -6.67
CA ALA A 18 37.92 0.81 -7.12
C ALA A 18 38.36 1.03 -8.58
N MET A 19 39.57 0.60 -8.95
CA MET A 19 40.08 0.69 -10.31
C MET A 19 39.24 -0.13 -11.30
N ARG A 20 38.83 -1.34 -10.93
CA ARG A 20 37.93 -2.18 -11.74
C ARG A 20 36.57 -1.49 -11.94
N ARG A 21 36.02 -0.88 -10.88
CA ARG A 21 34.75 -0.13 -10.97
C ARG A 21 34.88 1.05 -11.92
N GLU A 22 35.96 1.84 -11.81
CA GLU A 22 36.23 2.97 -12.70
C GLU A 22 36.40 2.54 -14.16
N LEU A 23 37.14 1.46 -14.43
CA LEU A 23 37.31 0.94 -15.79
C LEU A 23 35.98 0.46 -16.39
N ARG A 24 35.13 -0.19 -15.60
CA ARG A 24 33.77 -0.58 -16.02
C ARG A 24 32.93 0.65 -16.34
N LEU A 25 32.95 1.65 -15.48
CA LEU A 25 32.23 2.91 -15.65
C LEU A 25 32.63 3.60 -16.97
N ARG A 26 33.94 3.74 -17.22
CA ARG A 26 34.47 4.32 -18.46
C ARG A 26 34.09 3.53 -19.70
N ARG A 27 34.17 2.19 -19.64
CA ARG A 27 33.75 1.33 -20.75
C ARG A 27 32.28 1.51 -21.08
N THR A 28 31.41 1.51 -20.06
CA THR A 28 29.97 1.74 -20.23
C THR A 28 29.70 3.13 -20.79
N ALA A 29 30.34 4.18 -20.24
CA ALA A 29 30.18 5.53 -20.75
C ALA A 29 30.66 5.67 -22.21
N ALA A 30 31.76 5.04 -22.58
CA ALA A 30 32.25 5.03 -23.96
C ALA A 30 31.23 4.37 -24.91
N LEU A 31 30.60 3.27 -24.49
CA LEU A 31 29.53 2.62 -25.25
C LEU A 31 28.31 3.54 -25.37
N LEU A 32 27.86 4.15 -24.27
CA LEU A 32 26.69 5.04 -24.26
C LEU A 32 26.90 6.29 -25.13
N ARG A 33 28.12 6.82 -25.19
CA ARG A 33 28.47 7.94 -26.10
C ARG A 33 28.32 7.60 -27.58
N THR A 34 28.28 6.33 -27.95
CA THR A 34 27.97 5.91 -29.34
C THR A 34 26.48 5.96 -29.67
N LYS A 35 25.60 6.13 -28.67
CA LYS A 35 24.15 6.13 -28.83
C LYS A 35 23.63 7.55 -28.97
N ARG A 36 22.60 7.72 -29.80
CA ARG A 36 21.91 9.02 -29.99
C ARG A 36 20.96 9.36 -28.85
N ILE A 37 20.28 8.35 -28.31
CA ILE A 37 19.32 8.46 -27.23
C ILE A 37 19.68 7.41 -26.20
N VAL A 38 19.66 7.81 -24.92
CA VAL A 38 19.84 6.92 -23.77
C VAL A 38 18.62 7.11 -22.88
N GLY A 39 17.77 6.09 -22.79
CA GLY A 39 16.63 6.07 -21.89
C GLY A 39 17.05 5.59 -20.51
N MET A 40 16.62 6.30 -19.46
CA MET A 40 16.86 5.95 -18.05
C MET A 40 15.65 6.38 -17.23
N THR A 41 15.30 5.59 -16.21
CA THR A 41 14.40 6.09 -15.15
C THR A 41 15.10 7.19 -14.36
N VAL A 42 14.35 8.13 -13.79
CA VAL A 42 14.96 9.22 -12.99
C VAL A 42 15.73 8.66 -11.79
N THR A 43 15.19 7.63 -11.13
CA THR A 43 15.89 6.93 -10.05
C THR A 43 17.21 6.34 -10.55
N GLY A 44 17.20 5.62 -11.68
CA GLY A 44 18.41 5.05 -12.27
C GLY A 44 19.43 6.12 -12.67
N ALA A 45 18.97 7.23 -13.25
CA ALA A 45 19.81 8.38 -13.61
C ALA A 45 20.46 9.03 -12.37
N SER A 46 19.71 9.17 -11.28
CA SER A 46 20.21 9.74 -10.02
C SER A 46 21.29 8.86 -9.36
N ILE A 47 21.12 7.53 -9.40
CA ILE A 47 22.10 6.56 -8.92
C ILE A 47 23.35 6.54 -9.81
N GLN A 48 23.17 6.64 -11.13
CA GLN A 48 24.25 6.55 -12.12
C GLN A 48 24.84 7.93 -12.51
N ARG A 49 24.85 8.89 -11.58
CA ARG A 49 25.37 10.25 -11.82
C ARG A 49 26.77 10.28 -12.43
N ASP A 50 27.64 9.36 -12.02
CA ASP A 50 29.02 9.29 -12.53
C ASP A 50 29.07 8.86 -14.00
N ILE A 51 28.16 7.99 -14.45
CA ILE A 51 28.02 7.64 -15.87
C ILE A 51 27.55 8.86 -16.65
N LEU A 52 26.54 9.58 -16.17
CA LEU A 52 26.02 10.78 -16.85
C LEU A 52 27.12 11.85 -17.01
N ARG A 53 27.96 12.04 -15.99
CA ARG A 53 29.11 12.95 -16.05
C ARG A 53 30.15 12.55 -17.11
N LEU A 54 30.34 11.26 -17.35
CA LEU A 54 31.27 10.75 -18.37
C LEU A 54 30.67 10.75 -19.77
N VAL A 55 29.37 10.45 -19.89
CA VAL A 55 28.61 10.49 -21.14
C VAL A 55 28.49 11.93 -21.64
N ARG A 56 28.35 12.90 -20.72
CA ARG A 56 28.24 14.33 -20.99
C ARG A 56 27.07 14.67 -21.93
N PRO A 57 25.82 14.33 -21.59
CA PRO A 57 24.67 14.72 -22.40
C PRO A 57 24.55 16.25 -22.45
N SER A 58 24.24 16.78 -23.63
CA SER A 58 23.95 18.21 -23.86
C SER A 58 22.45 18.53 -23.78
N LEU A 59 21.59 17.55 -24.05
CA LEU A 59 20.14 17.66 -23.98
C LEU A 59 19.60 16.62 -22.99
N LEU A 60 18.75 17.06 -22.07
CA LEU A 60 17.98 16.19 -21.19
C LEU A 60 16.49 16.42 -21.43
N VAL A 61 15.75 15.35 -21.72
CA VAL A 61 14.29 15.37 -21.83
C VAL A 61 13.72 14.57 -20.66
N VAL A 62 12.79 15.16 -19.92
CA VAL A 62 12.15 14.54 -18.75
C VAL A 62 10.66 14.46 -19.03
N GLU A 63 10.16 13.24 -19.15
CA GLU A 63 8.73 12.93 -19.21
C GLU A 63 8.16 12.80 -17.79
N GLU A 64 6.85 13.05 -17.62
CA GLU A 64 6.16 13.09 -16.33
C GLU A 64 6.85 14.00 -15.30
N ALA A 65 7.43 15.11 -15.77
CA ALA A 65 8.25 16.01 -14.96
C ALA A 65 7.49 16.62 -13.76
N ALA A 66 6.16 16.63 -13.80
CA ALA A 66 5.30 17.06 -12.71
C ALA A 66 5.31 16.08 -11.52
N GLU A 67 5.55 14.80 -11.78
CA GLU A 67 5.62 13.71 -10.78
C GLU A 67 7.06 13.44 -10.32
N VAL A 68 8.06 14.07 -10.94
CA VAL A 68 9.46 13.93 -10.57
C VAL A 68 9.84 14.90 -9.44
N GLY A 69 10.34 14.35 -8.33
CA GLY A 69 10.83 15.13 -7.20
C GLY A 69 12.01 16.02 -7.62
N GLU A 70 11.97 17.30 -7.25
CA GLU A 70 13.03 18.25 -7.61
C GLU A 70 14.45 17.79 -7.19
N PRO A 71 14.67 17.25 -5.96
CA PRO A 71 15.99 16.78 -5.57
C PRO A 71 16.53 15.65 -6.46
N GLN A 72 15.64 14.77 -6.92
CA GLN A 72 16.01 13.66 -7.81
C GLN A 72 16.39 14.16 -9.20
N LEU A 73 15.61 15.11 -9.75
CA LEU A 73 15.94 15.72 -11.03
C LEU A 73 17.26 16.51 -10.97
N LEU A 74 17.48 17.27 -9.90
CA LEU A 74 18.74 18.00 -9.68
C LEU A 74 19.96 17.05 -9.69
N ALA A 75 19.84 15.85 -9.12
CA ALA A 75 20.91 14.86 -9.14
C ALA A 75 21.25 14.35 -10.55
N CYS A 76 20.28 14.39 -11.48
CA CYS A 76 20.42 13.98 -12.87
C CYS A 76 21.05 15.07 -13.76
N LEU A 77 21.00 16.34 -13.34
CA LEU A 77 21.59 17.46 -14.07
C LEU A 77 23.12 17.43 -13.96
N SER A 78 23.78 17.14 -15.08
CA SER A 78 25.23 17.23 -15.18
C SER A 78 25.66 18.59 -15.74
N PRO A 79 26.88 19.09 -15.42
CA PRO A 79 27.36 20.38 -15.94
C PRO A 79 27.46 20.49 -17.47
N SER A 80 27.33 19.38 -18.21
CA SER A 80 27.32 19.40 -19.67
C SER A 80 25.95 19.68 -20.28
N VAL A 81 24.86 19.60 -19.49
CA VAL A 81 23.50 19.83 -19.99
C VAL A 81 23.35 21.30 -20.36
N GLN A 82 23.03 21.56 -21.62
CA GLN A 82 22.80 22.87 -22.19
C GLN A 82 21.32 23.15 -22.44
N HIS A 83 20.52 22.10 -22.64
CA HIS A 83 19.09 22.19 -22.89
C HIS A 83 18.35 21.18 -22.00
N LEU A 84 17.40 21.66 -21.21
CA LEU A 84 16.51 20.87 -20.38
C LEU A 84 15.08 21.03 -20.90
N VAL A 85 14.45 19.93 -21.29
CA VAL A 85 13.04 19.87 -21.72
C VAL A 85 12.25 19.12 -20.67
N LEU A 86 11.26 19.77 -20.08
CA LEU A 86 10.38 19.17 -19.08
C LEU A 86 8.97 19.04 -19.66
N ILE A 87 8.47 17.82 -19.72
CA ILE A 87 7.12 17.48 -20.21
C ILE A 87 6.36 16.88 -19.03
N GLY A 88 5.24 17.47 -18.67
CA GLY A 88 4.42 16.99 -17.56
C GLY A 88 3.15 17.81 -17.38
N ASP A 89 2.33 17.40 -16.41
CA ASP A 89 1.06 18.04 -16.10
C ASP A 89 0.95 18.39 -14.61
N HIS A 90 1.17 19.67 -14.29
CA HIS A 90 1.12 20.19 -12.92
C HIS A 90 -0.30 20.23 -12.32
N LYS A 91 -1.33 19.85 -13.08
CA LYS A 91 -2.70 19.65 -12.57
C LYS A 91 -2.99 18.19 -12.22
N GLN A 92 -2.11 17.25 -12.59
CA GLN A 92 -2.16 15.83 -12.20
C GLN A 92 -1.34 15.60 -10.91
N LEU A 93 -0.89 14.36 -10.63
CA LEU A 93 -0.24 14.07 -9.36
C LEU A 93 1.12 14.74 -9.26
N ARG A 94 1.45 15.03 -8.00
CA ARG A 94 2.75 15.55 -7.56
C ARG A 94 3.67 14.40 -7.16
N PRO A 95 4.99 14.64 -7.04
CA PRO A 95 5.93 13.63 -6.60
C PRO A 95 5.55 13.03 -5.24
N PRO A 96 5.59 11.69 -5.11
CA PRO A 96 5.32 11.04 -3.84
C PRO A 96 6.39 11.44 -2.81
N THR A 97 5.95 11.88 -1.64
CA THR A 97 6.84 12.25 -0.53
C THR A 97 6.46 11.45 0.71
N GLU A 98 7.34 10.51 1.11
CA GLU A 98 7.15 9.64 2.29
C GLU A 98 6.88 10.44 3.56
N SER A 99 7.59 11.56 3.73
CA SER A 99 7.37 12.46 4.85
C SER A 99 6.26 13.45 4.53
N HIS A 100 5.05 13.16 5.01
CA HIS A 100 3.93 14.10 5.00
C HIS A 100 4.31 15.46 5.62
N ARG A 101 5.26 15.51 6.57
CA ARG A 101 5.77 16.76 7.13
C ARG A 101 6.59 17.55 6.11
N LEU A 102 7.45 16.88 5.34
CA LEU A 102 8.27 17.54 4.32
C LEU A 102 7.42 18.03 3.13
N ALA A 103 6.41 17.26 2.73
CA ALA A 103 5.42 17.74 1.77
C ALA A 103 4.66 18.96 2.31
N ARG A 104 3.97 18.82 3.45
CA ARG A 104 3.06 19.85 3.97
C ARG A 104 3.73 21.15 4.42
N TYR A 105 4.95 21.10 4.95
CA TYR A 105 5.60 22.27 5.56
C TYR A 105 6.78 22.81 4.76
N PHE A 106 7.32 22.01 3.84
CA PHE A 106 8.52 22.36 3.07
C PHE A 106 8.32 22.22 1.56
N ASP A 107 7.10 21.91 1.11
CA ASP A 107 6.73 21.82 -0.31
C ASP A 107 7.62 20.83 -1.08
N LEU A 108 8.09 19.76 -0.42
CA LEU A 108 8.98 18.78 -1.03
C LEU A 108 8.28 17.94 -2.11
N ASP A 109 6.95 17.93 -2.09
CA ASP A 109 6.06 17.39 -3.11
C ASP A 109 5.80 18.40 -4.25
N VAL A 110 6.48 19.54 -4.32
CA VAL A 110 6.42 20.42 -5.50
C VAL A 110 7.58 20.06 -6.43
N SER A 111 7.24 19.61 -7.64
CA SER A 111 8.24 19.30 -8.66
C SER A 111 8.94 20.57 -9.17
N MET A 112 10.14 20.39 -9.74
CA MET A 112 10.83 21.49 -10.42
C MET A 112 9.95 22.07 -11.54
N PHE A 113 9.22 21.21 -12.26
CA PHE A 113 8.29 21.61 -13.31
C PHE A 113 7.21 22.57 -12.79
N GLU A 114 6.49 22.17 -11.74
CA GLU A 114 5.44 23.00 -11.13
C GLU A 114 6.03 24.29 -10.55
N ARG A 115 7.20 24.23 -9.90
CA ARG A 115 7.84 25.41 -9.33
C ARG A 115 8.25 26.44 -10.39
N LEU A 116 8.75 25.99 -11.54
CA LEU A 116 9.11 26.88 -12.64
C LEU A 116 7.87 27.59 -13.22
N ILE A 117 6.76 26.87 -13.39
CA ILE A 117 5.48 27.45 -13.81
C ILE A 117 4.98 28.49 -12.81
N ASN A 118 5.00 28.16 -11.52
CA ASN A 118 4.56 29.07 -10.45
C ASN A 118 5.41 30.35 -10.36
N ASN A 119 6.67 30.29 -10.81
CA ASN A 119 7.56 31.43 -10.92
C ASN A 119 7.41 32.23 -12.23
N GLY A 120 6.40 31.93 -13.04
CA GLY A 120 6.07 32.68 -14.25
C GLY A 120 6.90 32.30 -15.48
N ILE A 121 7.55 31.14 -15.49
CA ILE A 121 8.16 30.62 -16.72
C ILE A 121 7.04 30.28 -17.71
N SER A 122 7.19 30.79 -18.94
CA SER A 122 6.29 30.48 -20.05
C SER A 122 6.36 28.99 -20.38
N TYR A 123 5.18 28.37 -20.55
CA TYR A 123 5.05 26.98 -20.98
C TYR A 123 3.99 26.89 -22.08
N ASP A 124 4.14 25.87 -22.92
CA ASP A 124 3.16 25.54 -23.94
C ASP A 124 2.22 24.44 -23.43
N GLN A 125 0.91 24.64 -23.55
CA GLN A 125 -0.09 23.63 -23.21
C GLN A 125 -0.64 22.99 -24.49
N LEU A 126 -0.50 21.66 -24.60
CA LEU A 126 -1.16 20.89 -25.66
C LEU A 126 -2.66 20.79 -25.35
N ALA A 127 -3.46 21.55 -26.10
CA ALA A 127 -4.90 21.66 -25.86
C ALA A 127 -5.76 20.55 -26.51
N LEU A 128 -5.23 19.84 -27.51
CA LEU A 128 -5.99 18.85 -28.30
C LEU A 128 -5.82 17.44 -27.72
N GLN A 129 -6.89 16.83 -27.22
CA GLN A 129 -6.88 15.50 -26.61
C GLN A 129 -7.37 14.40 -27.58
N ASN A 130 -6.76 13.21 -27.47
CA ASN A 130 -6.96 12.06 -28.38
C ASN A 130 -7.54 10.81 -27.70
N ARG A 131 -7.90 10.87 -26.41
CA ARG A 131 -8.25 9.70 -25.58
C ARG A 131 -9.74 9.56 -25.37
N MET A 132 -10.37 10.59 -24.82
CA MET A 132 -11.73 10.54 -24.28
C MET A 132 -12.74 10.92 -25.35
N ARG A 133 -13.87 10.23 -25.40
CA ARG A 133 -15.04 10.71 -26.14
C ARG A 133 -15.51 12.08 -25.60
N PRO A 134 -16.06 12.98 -26.42
CA PRO A 134 -16.44 14.35 -25.99
C PRO A 134 -17.38 14.41 -24.79
N GLU A 135 -18.29 13.44 -24.68
CA GLU A 135 -19.23 13.31 -23.55
C GLU A 135 -18.54 12.99 -22.21
N LEU A 136 -17.29 12.51 -22.24
CA LEU A 136 -16.46 12.26 -21.07
C LEU A 136 -15.55 13.46 -20.78
N SER A 137 -14.83 13.95 -21.80
CA SER A 137 -13.83 15.02 -21.67
C SER A 137 -14.45 16.37 -21.25
N GLN A 138 -15.74 16.59 -21.53
CA GLN A 138 -16.46 17.78 -21.06
C GLN A 138 -16.37 17.97 -19.53
N PHE A 139 -16.29 16.88 -18.76
CA PHE A 139 -16.22 16.92 -17.30
C PHE A 139 -14.83 17.25 -16.74
N LEU A 140 -13.86 17.53 -17.60
CA LEU A 140 -12.50 17.99 -17.24
C LEU A 140 -12.25 19.45 -17.61
N ARG A 141 -13.21 20.13 -18.26
CA ARG A 141 -13.03 21.51 -18.73
C ARG A 141 -12.97 22.54 -17.59
N ASP A 142 -13.41 22.18 -16.39
CA ASP A 142 -13.20 22.99 -15.19
C ASP A 142 -11.74 22.93 -14.68
N ILE A 143 -11.00 21.85 -14.98
CA ILE A 143 -9.56 21.73 -14.72
C ILE A 143 -8.74 22.31 -15.87
N TYR A 144 -9.16 22.04 -17.11
CA TYR A 144 -8.51 22.46 -18.35
C TYR A 144 -9.47 23.26 -19.25
N PRO A 145 -9.63 24.57 -19.01
CA PRO A 145 -10.58 25.40 -19.78
C PRO A 145 -10.32 25.42 -21.29
N GLY A 146 -9.06 25.23 -21.71
CA GLY A 146 -8.66 25.20 -23.11
C GLY A 146 -8.77 23.85 -23.81
N LEU A 147 -9.21 22.78 -23.12
CA LEU A 147 -9.23 21.41 -23.66
C LEU A 147 -10.18 21.28 -24.86
N LYS A 148 -9.67 20.72 -25.96
CA LYS A 148 -10.39 20.47 -27.22
C LYS A 148 -10.28 19.00 -27.60
N ASP A 149 -11.33 18.48 -28.23
CA ASP A 149 -11.41 17.08 -28.63
C ASP A 149 -10.94 16.87 -30.07
N ASN A 150 -10.03 15.92 -30.31
CA ASN A 150 -9.67 15.50 -31.67
C ASN A 150 -10.75 14.56 -32.23
N LEU A 151 -11.85 15.14 -32.71
CA LEU A 151 -13.03 14.39 -33.15
C LEU A 151 -12.70 13.22 -34.09
N PRO A 152 -11.88 13.37 -35.16
CA PRO A 152 -11.51 12.24 -36.03
C PRO A 152 -10.88 11.02 -35.33
N VAL A 153 -10.25 11.21 -34.18
CA VAL A 153 -9.66 10.13 -33.38
C VAL A 153 -10.67 9.62 -32.38
N VAL A 154 -11.21 10.50 -31.54
CA VAL A 154 -12.00 10.08 -30.37
C VAL A 154 -13.38 9.54 -30.72
N THR A 155 -13.94 9.88 -31.89
CA THR A 155 -15.22 9.31 -32.34
C THR A 155 -15.12 7.85 -32.78
N LYS A 156 -13.89 7.32 -32.97
CA LYS A 156 -13.69 5.89 -33.26
C LYS A 156 -13.90 5.01 -32.03
N HIS A 157 -13.82 5.56 -30.83
CA HIS A 157 -14.10 4.85 -29.59
C HIS A 157 -15.61 4.62 -29.45
N GLN A 158 -15.99 3.36 -29.21
CA GLN A 158 -17.40 2.95 -29.14
C GLN A 158 -17.90 2.92 -27.70
N ALA A 159 -19.03 3.59 -27.44
CA ALA A 159 -19.74 3.46 -26.17
C ALA A 159 -20.18 2.01 -25.94
N THR A 160 -20.34 1.61 -24.68
CA THR A 160 -21.05 0.36 -24.40
C THR A 160 -22.57 0.56 -24.53
N PRO A 161 -23.28 -0.27 -25.31
CA PRO A 161 -24.73 -0.15 -25.43
C PRO A 161 -25.46 -0.65 -24.17
N CYS A 162 -24.84 -1.41 -23.27
CA CYS A 162 -25.55 -1.99 -22.12
C CYS A 162 -25.71 -1.08 -20.91
N VAL A 163 -25.05 0.09 -20.90
CA VAL A 163 -25.23 1.13 -19.87
C VAL A 163 -25.73 2.38 -20.57
N ALA A 164 -26.78 3.02 -20.05
CA ALA A 164 -27.43 4.12 -20.77
C ALA A 164 -26.54 5.37 -20.90
N LYS A 165 -25.64 5.59 -19.94
CA LYS A 165 -24.71 6.72 -19.88
C LYS A 165 -23.27 6.20 -19.76
N SER A 166 -22.40 6.66 -20.65
CA SER A 166 -20.97 6.32 -20.63
C SER A 166 -20.18 7.06 -19.54
N ALA A 167 -20.77 8.08 -18.93
CA ALA A 167 -20.29 8.71 -17.71
C ALA A 167 -21.43 8.72 -16.69
N PHE A 168 -21.21 8.19 -15.49
CA PHE A 168 -22.22 8.24 -14.42
C PHE A 168 -21.58 8.29 -13.03
N PHE A 169 -22.21 9.01 -12.11
CA PHE A 169 -21.93 8.97 -10.69
C PHE A 169 -23.03 8.17 -10.00
N TRP A 170 -22.69 6.96 -9.57
CA TRP A 170 -23.58 6.04 -8.87
C TRP A 170 -23.53 6.31 -7.37
N ASP A 171 -24.49 7.10 -6.91
CA ASP A 171 -24.57 7.63 -5.55
C ASP A 171 -25.02 6.57 -4.53
N HIS A 172 -24.46 6.64 -3.32
CA HIS A 172 -24.89 5.87 -2.17
C HIS A 172 -24.52 6.57 -0.86
N SER A 173 -25.09 6.09 0.24
CA SER A 173 -24.78 6.59 1.60
C SER A 173 -24.22 5.52 2.53
N GLU A 174 -23.90 4.32 2.00
CA GLU A 174 -23.34 3.23 2.80
C GLU A 174 -22.01 3.63 3.45
N PRO A 175 -21.84 3.41 4.77
CA PRO A 175 -20.69 3.90 5.52
C PRO A 175 -19.41 3.14 5.18
N GLU A 176 -18.29 3.87 5.19
CA GLU A 176 -16.95 3.31 5.13
C GLU A 176 -16.58 2.55 6.41
N THR A 177 -15.59 1.67 6.32
CA THR A 177 -14.99 0.99 7.49
C THR A 177 -13.46 1.09 7.45
N GLY A 178 -12.84 1.24 8.63
CA GLY A 178 -11.38 1.28 8.81
C GLY A 178 -10.86 2.61 9.38
N ASP A 179 -9.71 2.58 10.06
CA ASP A 179 -9.14 3.74 10.75
C ASP A 179 -8.02 4.46 9.98
N ARG A 180 -7.16 3.71 9.26
CA ARG A 180 -5.98 4.26 8.54
C ARG A 180 -5.98 3.97 7.03
N SER A 181 -6.71 2.96 6.61
CA SER A 181 -6.98 2.65 5.22
C SER A 181 -8.44 2.22 5.16
N TYR A 182 -9.23 2.95 4.39
CA TYR A 182 -10.68 2.80 4.38
C TYR A 182 -11.09 1.79 3.31
N ILE A 183 -12.13 1.03 3.60
CA ILE A 183 -12.83 0.21 2.62
C ILE A 183 -14.31 0.57 2.63
N ASN A 184 -14.93 0.44 1.48
CA ASN A 184 -16.38 0.51 1.36
C ASN A 184 -16.84 -0.75 0.63
N LYS A 185 -17.46 -1.66 1.39
CA LYS A 185 -17.83 -2.97 0.87
C LYS A 185 -18.90 -2.85 -0.22
N GLU A 186 -19.87 -1.97 -0.03
CA GLU A 186 -20.92 -1.70 -1.02
C GLU A 186 -20.30 -1.20 -2.33
N GLU A 187 -19.39 -0.22 -2.27
CA GLU A 187 -18.73 0.26 -3.48
C GLU A 187 -17.94 -0.83 -4.21
N ALA A 188 -17.22 -1.66 -3.45
CA ALA A 188 -16.45 -2.76 -4.03
C ALA A 188 -17.37 -3.77 -4.73
N GLU A 189 -18.50 -4.11 -4.11
CA GLU A 189 -19.50 -5.01 -4.71
C GLU A 189 -20.14 -4.39 -5.96
N ARG A 190 -20.50 -3.10 -5.95
CA ARG A 190 -21.02 -2.37 -7.13
C ARG A 190 -20.01 -2.36 -8.27
N CYS A 191 -18.74 -2.09 -7.99
CA CYS A 191 -17.67 -2.08 -8.98
C CYS A 191 -17.57 -3.44 -9.69
N VAL A 192 -17.53 -4.52 -8.91
CA VAL A 192 -17.36 -5.88 -9.44
C VAL A 192 -18.62 -6.36 -10.14
N ALA A 193 -19.81 -6.05 -9.61
CA ALA A 193 -21.07 -6.39 -10.25
C ALA A 193 -21.20 -5.71 -11.62
N LEU A 194 -20.89 -4.41 -11.71
CA LEU A 194 -20.89 -3.68 -12.99
C LEU A 194 -19.86 -4.25 -13.96
N ALA A 195 -18.64 -4.54 -13.51
CA ALA A 195 -17.60 -5.13 -14.36
C ALA A 195 -18.03 -6.49 -14.93
N LEU A 196 -18.60 -7.38 -14.10
CA LEU A 196 -19.12 -8.67 -14.54
C LEU A 196 -20.31 -8.52 -15.48
N PHE A 197 -21.18 -7.53 -15.24
CA PHE A 197 -22.27 -7.20 -16.14
C PHE A 197 -21.73 -6.80 -17.52
N LEU A 198 -20.79 -5.85 -17.60
CA LEU A 198 -20.15 -5.45 -18.86
C LEU A 198 -19.57 -6.66 -19.61
N ILE A 199 -18.89 -7.57 -18.90
CA ILE A 199 -18.33 -8.79 -19.50
C ILE A 199 -19.42 -9.72 -20.00
N SER A 200 -20.49 -9.92 -19.21
CA SER A 200 -21.64 -10.74 -19.62
C SER A 200 -22.35 -10.19 -20.87
N GLN A 201 -22.29 -8.87 -21.07
CA GLN A 201 -22.83 -8.18 -22.24
C GLN A 201 -21.83 -8.11 -23.42
N GLY A 202 -20.64 -8.69 -23.27
CA GLY A 202 -19.68 -8.89 -24.36
C GLY A 202 -18.46 -7.98 -24.38
N VAL A 203 -18.23 -7.20 -23.32
CA VAL A 203 -16.98 -6.44 -23.16
C VAL A 203 -15.86 -7.42 -22.74
N ALA A 204 -14.73 -7.40 -23.45
CA ALA A 204 -13.58 -8.23 -23.06
C ALA A 204 -13.02 -7.79 -21.69
N PRO A 205 -12.64 -8.72 -20.79
CA PRO A 205 -12.11 -8.36 -19.47
C PRO A 205 -10.91 -7.41 -19.51
N SER A 206 -10.01 -7.58 -20.49
CA SER A 206 -8.83 -6.72 -20.69
C SER A 206 -9.17 -5.25 -21.00
N ARG A 207 -10.41 -4.96 -21.43
CA ARG A 207 -10.89 -3.61 -21.74
C ARG A 207 -11.46 -2.88 -20.52
N ILE A 208 -11.43 -3.50 -19.34
CA ILE A 208 -11.99 -2.96 -18.10
C ILE A 208 -10.89 -2.84 -17.05
N THR A 209 -10.79 -1.68 -16.41
CA THR A 209 -9.97 -1.46 -15.22
C THR A 209 -10.84 -0.94 -14.08
N ILE A 210 -10.60 -1.41 -12.86
CA ILE A 210 -11.22 -0.84 -11.66
C ILE A 210 -10.18 -0.01 -10.90
N LEU A 211 -10.47 1.25 -10.65
CA LEU A 211 -9.66 2.11 -9.81
C LEU A 211 -10.29 2.24 -8.43
N ALA A 212 -9.47 2.29 -7.41
CA ALA A 212 -9.94 2.68 -6.09
C ALA A 212 -9.05 3.77 -5.50
N ALA A 213 -9.68 4.61 -4.69
CA ALA A 213 -8.98 5.67 -4.01
C ALA A 213 -7.93 5.09 -3.03
N TYR A 214 -8.26 4.02 -2.29
CA TYR A 214 -7.43 3.47 -1.20
C TYR A 214 -6.87 2.08 -1.55
N ARG A 215 -5.66 1.76 -1.08
CA ARG A 215 -5.00 0.46 -1.31
C ARG A 215 -5.73 -0.72 -0.67
N SER A 216 -6.33 -0.55 0.50
CA SER A 216 -7.18 -1.60 1.10
C SER A 216 -8.40 -1.92 0.24
N GLN A 217 -8.96 -0.90 -0.44
CA GLN A 217 -10.10 -1.09 -1.34
C GLN A 217 -9.68 -1.82 -2.62
N THR A 218 -8.51 -1.52 -3.20
CA THR A 218 -8.01 -2.29 -4.37
C THR A 218 -7.78 -3.76 -4.02
N ALA A 219 -7.28 -4.05 -2.82
CA ALA A 219 -7.11 -5.41 -2.33
C ALA A 219 -8.46 -6.14 -2.19
N LEU A 220 -9.48 -5.49 -1.62
CA LEU A 220 -10.83 -6.03 -1.50
C LEU A 220 -11.46 -6.29 -2.88
N ILE A 221 -11.38 -5.33 -3.79
CA ILE A 221 -11.88 -5.46 -5.16
C ILE A 221 -11.17 -6.62 -5.87
N SER A 222 -9.84 -6.71 -5.79
CA SER A 222 -9.07 -7.81 -6.38
C SER A 222 -9.49 -9.17 -5.84
N GLN A 223 -9.76 -9.27 -4.53
CA GLN A 223 -10.27 -10.48 -3.90
C GLN A 223 -11.66 -10.85 -4.44
N LEU A 224 -12.58 -9.89 -4.51
CA LEU A 224 -13.93 -10.11 -5.04
C LEU A 224 -13.90 -10.52 -6.53
N VAL A 225 -13.08 -9.87 -7.35
CA VAL A 225 -12.88 -10.24 -8.77
C VAL A 225 -12.43 -11.69 -8.89
N ARG A 226 -11.43 -12.13 -8.11
CA ARG A 226 -10.95 -13.52 -8.13
C ARG A 226 -12.06 -14.51 -7.73
N GLN A 227 -12.76 -14.23 -6.63
CA GLN A 227 -13.84 -15.08 -6.14
C GLN A 227 -14.95 -15.24 -7.20
N ARG A 228 -15.36 -14.14 -7.84
CA ARG A 228 -16.40 -14.17 -8.87
C ARG A 228 -15.91 -14.81 -10.17
N ALA A 229 -14.63 -14.63 -10.52
CA ALA A 229 -14.02 -15.30 -11.67
C ALA A 229 -13.98 -16.83 -11.50
N GLU A 230 -13.69 -17.32 -10.29
CA GLU A 230 -13.76 -18.75 -9.98
C GLU A 230 -15.19 -19.31 -10.08
N GLN A 231 -16.19 -18.52 -9.71
CA GLN A 231 -17.62 -18.87 -9.87
C GLN A 231 -18.08 -18.85 -11.34
N HIS A 232 -17.47 -18.00 -12.18
CA HIS A 232 -17.87 -17.78 -13.57
C HIS A 232 -16.71 -18.00 -14.55
N GLN A 233 -16.06 -19.16 -14.50
CA GLN A 233 -14.85 -19.43 -15.30
C GLN A 233 -15.04 -19.24 -16.81
N HIS A 234 -16.24 -19.52 -17.32
CA HIS A 234 -16.61 -19.36 -18.73
C HIS A 234 -16.53 -17.91 -19.24
N LEU A 235 -16.57 -16.91 -18.35
CA LEU A 235 -16.36 -15.50 -18.72
C LEU A 235 -14.87 -15.13 -18.84
N PHE A 236 -13.98 -15.97 -18.33
CA PHE A 236 -12.53 -15.71 -18.26
C PHE A 236 -11.69 -16.86 -18.84
N PRO A 237 -12.00 -17.37 -20.05
CA PRO A 237 -11.36 -18.59 -20.57
C PRO A 237 -9.84 -18.41 -20.75
N GLU A 238 -9.39 -17.25 -21.25
CA GLU A 238 -7.97 -16.95 -21.45
C GLU A 238 -7.19 -16.90 -20.13
N TYR A 239 -7.79 -16.30 -19.10
CA TYR A 239 -7.20 -16.22 -17.76
C TYR A 239 -6.94 -17.61 -17.17
N PHE A 240 -7.93 -18.50 -17.20
CA PHE A 240 -7.77 -19.86 -16.68
C PHE A 240 -6.85 -20.71 -17.56
N ALA A 241 -6.86 -20.53 -18.89
CA ALA A 241 -5.93 -21.19 -19.79
C ALA A 241 -4.47 -20.78 -19.53
N ASN A 242 -4.21 -19.49 -19.30
CA ASN A 242 -2.87 -18.97 -18.99
C ASN A 242 -2.40 -19.43 -17.60
N ARG A 243 -3.30 -19.42 -16.61
CA ARG A 243 -3.02 -19.94 -15.25
C ARG A 243 -2.72 -21.44 -15.26
N ALA A 244 -3.37 -22.23 -16.10
CA ALA A 244 -3.10 -23.65 -16.27
C ALA A 244 -1.73 -23.91 -16.93
N LYS A 245 -1.36 -23.11 -17.94
CA LYS A 245 -0.03 -23.16 -18.58
C LYS A 245 1.11 -22.76 -17.62
N ALA A 246 0.79 -22.00 -16.58
CA ALA A 246 1.74 -21.53 -15.57
C ALA A 246 1.86 -22.42 -14.29
N GLY A 247 1.15 -23.56 -14.20
CA GLY A 247 0.98 -24.35 -12.94
C GLY A 247 2.19 -25.21 -12.50
N GLY A 248 2.32 -25.67 -11.23
CA GLY A 248 1.41 -25.71 -10.05
C GLY A 248 2.19 -25.78 -8.71
N SER A 249 1.64 -25.70 -7.49
CA SER A 249 0.36 -26.14 -6.90
C SER A 249 -0.34 -25.05 -6.07
N ALA A 250 -1.65 -25.23 -5.84
CA ALA A 250 -2.51 -24.31 -5.10
C ALA A 250 -2.52 -24.60 -3.58
N GLY A 251 -2.21 -23.59 -2.78
CA GLY A 251 -2.38 -23.56 -1.33
C GLY A 251 -2.38 -22.12 -0.80
N ALA A 252 -3.59 -21.52 -0.75
CA ALA A 252 -4.00 -20.25 -0.15
C ALA A 252 -2.91 -19.24 0.26
N ALA A 253 -2.68 -18.22 -0.59
CA ALA A 253 -1.89 -17.03 -0.28
C ALA A 253 -2.79 -15.79 -0.16
N ALA A 254 -2.58 -15.05 0.92
CA ALA A 254 -3.13 -13.73 1.18
C ALA A 254 -2.47 -12.66 0.31
N ALA A 255 -3.15 -11.52 0.17
CA ALA A 255 -2.65 -10.32 -0.49
C ALA A 255 -1.47 -9.70 0.28
N GLY A 256 -0.41 -9.29 -0.43
CA GLY A 256 0.63 -8.42 0.14
C GLY A 256 1.99 -8.42 -0.55
N GLU A 257 2.04 -7.72 -1.68
CA GLU A 257 3.15 -6.86 -2.16
C GLU A 257 4.35 -7.49 -2.87
N ALA A 258 4.49 -7.06 -4.13
CA ALA A 258 5.53 -7.41 -5.08
C ALA A 258 6.52 -6.25 -5.17
N GLU A 259 7.82 -6.54 -5.20
CA GLU A 259 8.81 -5.74 -5.92
C GLU A 259 9.88 -6.68 -6.53
N GLU A 260 10.20 -6.35 -7.79
CA GLU A 260 11.28 -6.81 -8.67
C GLU A 260 11.27 -8.27 -9.21
N ALA A 261 10.53 -8.47 -10.31
CA ALA A 261 10.79 -9.53 -11.30
C ALA A 261 10.36 -9.07 -12.71
N ASP A 262 11.08 -9.52 -13.73
CA ASP A 262 10.99 -9.15 -15.16
C ASP A 262 9.55 -8.97 -15.71
N ASP A 263 9.37 -7.87 -16.47
CA ASP A 263 8.08 -7.32 -16.94
C ASP A 263 7.18 -8.30 -17.72
N GLU A 264 7.71 -9.33 -18.38
CA GLU A 264 6.90 -10.24 -19.20
C GLU A 264 6.21 -11.37 -18.40
N ALA A 265 6.61 -11.66 -17.16
CA ALA A 265 6.05 -12.78 -16.39
C ALA A 265 4.87 -12.39 -15.46
N VAL A 266 4.73 -11.10 -15.15
CA VAL A 266 3.80 -10.57 -14.15
C VAL A 266 2.35 -10.54 -14.62
N GLU A 267 2.10 -10.37 -15.93
CA GLU A 267 0.75 -10.37 -16.51
C GLU A 267 0.01 -11.71 -16.32
N SER A 268 0.73 -12.82 -16.12
CA SER A 268 0.14 -14.17 -16.07
C SER A 268 -0.50 -14.58 -14.72
N ARG A 269 -0.31 -13.80 -13.64
CA ARG A 269 -0.73 -14.15 -12.27
C ARG A 269 -1.72 -13.18 -11.60
N GLY A 270 -2.04 -12.05 -12.24
CA GLY A 270 -2.99 -11.05 -11.73
C GLY A 270 -4.44 -11.55 -11.67
N PRO A 271 -5.37 -10.82 -11.02
CA PRO A 271 -6.81 -11.02 -11.25
C PRO A 271 -7.16 -10.78 -12.74
N PRO A 272 -8.21 -11.40 -13.29
CA PRO A 272 -8.58 -11.24 -14.71
C PRO A 272 -9.07 -9.83 -15.07
N ILE A 273 -9.39 -9.02 -14.06
CA ILE A 273 -9.68 -7.59 -14.18
C ILE A 273 -8.75 -6.90 -13.20
N LEU A 274 -7.98 -5.94 -13.70
CA LEU A 274 -6.98 -5.24 -12.91
C LEU A 274 -7.64 -4.22 -11.98
N ALA A 275 -7.14 -4.17 -10.74
CA ALA A 275 -7.55 -3.18 -9.75
C ALA A 275 -6.34 -2.41 -9.23
N HIS A 276 -6.30 -1.10 -9.49
CA HIS A 276 -5.17 -0.22 -9.14
C HIS A 276 -5.64 0.94 -8.28
N THR A 277 -4.72 1.53 -7.51
CA THR A 277 -5.02 2.83 -6.90
C THR A 277 -5.01 3.89 -7.98
N VAL A 278 -5.76 4.98 -7.78
CA VAL A 278 -5.74 6.13 -8.70
C VAL A 278 -4.31 6.59 -8.97
N ASP A 279 -3.44 6.57 -7.94
CA ASP A 279 -2.05 7.04 -8.07
C ASP A 279 -1.18 6.14 -8.94
N VAL A 280 -1.28 4.83 -8.75
CA VAL A 280 -0.47 3.86 -9.49
C VAL A 280 -0.86 3.80 -10.97
N TYR A 281 -2.10 4.20 -11.31
CA TYR A 281 -2.63 4.16 -12.67
C TYR A 281 -2.40 5.46 -13.46
N GLN A 282 -1.52 6.35 -13.00
CA GLN A 282 -1.10 7.51 -13.77
C GLN A 282 -0.34 7.06 -15.03
N GLY A 283 -0.47 7.83 -16.12
CA GLY A 283 0.04 7.44 -17.45
C GLY A 283 -0.85 6.44 -18.19
N ASP A 284 -1.44 5.46 -17.49
CA ASP A 284 -2.24 4.39 -18.07
C ASP A 284 -3.64 4.82 -18.54
N GLU A 285 -4.22 4.00 -19.42
CA GLU A 285 -5.57 4.17 -19.96
C GLU A 285 -6.25 2.82 -20.26
N ASN A 286 -7.58 2.80 -20.22
CA ASN A 286 -8.38 1.67 -20.70
C ASN A 286 -9.69 2.16 -21.34
N ASP A 287 -10.44 1.26 -21.98
CA ASP A 287 -11.72 1.62 -22.59
C ASP A 287 -12.79 1.95 -21.54
N PHE A 288 -12.89 1.11 -20.52
CA PHE A 288 -13.90 1.21 -19.47
C PHE A 288 -13.23 1.28 -18.10
N VAL A 289 -13.48 2.36 -17.37
CA VAL A 289 -12.87 2.58 -16.04
C VAL A 289 -13.95 2.76 -14.98
N ILE A 290 -13.95 1.89 -13.98
CA ILE A 290 -14.88 1.97 -12.85
C ILE A 290 -14.11 2.45 -11.63
N VAL A 291 -14.58 3.48 -10.93
CA VAL A 291 -13.83 4.12 -9.85
C VAL A 291 -14.60 4.05 -8.54
N SER A 292 -14.01 3.45 -7.51
CA SER A 292 -14.48 3.49 -6.12
C SER A 292 -13.81 4.62 -5.35
N LEU A 293 -14.60 5.55 -4.82
CA LEU A 293 -14.13 6.73 -4.06
C LEU A 293 -14.03 6.46 -2.55
N VAL A 294 -14.69 5.42 -2.05
CA VAL A 294 -14.64 4.85 -0.70
C VAL A 294 -15.29 5.71 0.39
N ARG A 295 -15.10 7.03 0.35
CA ARG A 295 -15.43 7.91 1.48
C ARG A 295 -16.92 8.22 1.57
N SER A 296 -17.51 7.78 2.68
CA SER A 296 -18.86 7.93 3.17
C SER A 296 -18.86 7.83 4.72
N ASN A 297 -18.90 8.98 5.41
CA ASN A 297 -18.90 9.09 6.88
C ASN A 297 -19.78 10.27 7.34
N GLU A 298 -20.20 10.27 8.61
CA GLU A 298 -21.11 11.29 9.18
C GLU A 298 -20.50 12.70 9.13
N GLU A 299 -19.19 12.80 9.34
CA GLU A 299 -18.44 14.05 9.29
C GLU A 299 -18.25 14.57 7.85
N CYS A 300 -18.51 13.73 6.83
CA CYS A 300 -18.30 14.01 5.41
C CYS A 300 -16.85 14.40 5.08
N THR A 301 -15.89 13.77 5.76
CA THR A 301 -14.47 13.97 5.52
C THR A 301 -14.00 13.07 4.38
N VAL A 302 -13.36 13.65 3.37
CA VAL A 302 -13.00 12.90 2.14
C VAL A 302 -11.53 12.51 2.06
N GLY A 303 -10.74 12.83 3.09
CA GLY A 303 -9.33 12.46 3.18
C GLY A 303 -8.49 13.03 2.03
N PHE A 304 -7.75 12.17 1.32
CA PHE A 304 -6.91 12.62 0.19
C PHE A 304 -7.70 13.02 -1.06
N LEU A 305 -9.00 12.69 -1.16
CA LEU A 305 -9.83 13.11 -2.30
C LEU A 305 -10.04 14.64 -2.35
N LYS A 306 -9.51 15.37 -1.36
CA LYS A 306 -9.43 16.84 -1.35
C LYS A 306 -8.57 17.38 -2.47
N GLU A 307 -7.60 16.62 -2.97
CA GLU A 307 -6.72 17.07 -4.04
C GLU A 307 -7.39 16.97 -5.41
N VAL A 308 -7.37 18.08 -6.17
CA VAL A 308 -7.97 18.15 -7.51
C VAL A 308 -7.27 17.22 -8.50
N SER A 309 -5.98 16.95 -8.29
CA SER A 309 -5.15 16.07 -9.10
C SER A 309 -5.71 14.65 -9.14
N ARG A 310 -6.13 14.10 -8.00
CA ARG A 310 -6.71 12.75 -7.93
C ARG A 310 -8.06 12.65 -8.61
N ARG A 311 -8.86 13.72 -8.55
CA ARG A 311 -10.09 13.83 -9.34
C ARG A 311 -9.77 13.82 -10.84
N CYS A 312 -8.79 14.62 -11.26
CA CYS A 312 -8.33 14.67 -12.65
C CYS A 312 -7.92 13.27 -13.14
N VAL A 313 -7.07 12.58 -12.37
CA VAL A 313 -6.62 11.23 -12.72
C VAL A 313 -7.81 10.28 -12.79
N ALA A 314 -8.69 10.23 -11.80
CA ALA A 314 -9.85 9.33 -11.78
C ALA A 314 -10.77 9.48 -13.02
N GLN A 315 -10.93 10.69 -13.55
CA GLN A 315 -11.81 10.96 -14.71
C GLN A 315 -11.15 10.74 -16.07
N SER A 316 -9.82 10.81 -16.16
CA SER A 316 -9.09 10.95 -17.43
C SER A 316 -8.50 9.65 -17.98
N ARG A 317 -8.83 8.49 -17.40
CA ARG A 317 -8.26 7.18 -17.79
C ARG A 317 -9.11 6.38 -18.77
N ALA A 318 -10.38 6.75 -18.94
CA ALA A 318 -11.30 6.04 -19.82
C ALA A 318 -11.29 6.59 -21.24
N ARG A 319 -11.35 5.70 -22.24
CA ARG A 319 -11.61 6.10 -23.64
C ARG A 319 -13.11 6.08 -23.99
N CYS A 320 -13.80 5.01 -23.58
CA CYS A 320 -15.17 4.71 -24.00
C CYS A 320 -16.21 5.07 -22.94
N GLY A 321 -15.93 4.81 -21.66
CA GLY A 321 -16.79 5.20 -20.55
C GLY A 321 -16.16 5.06 -19.15
N PHE A 322 -16.61 5.90 -18.20
CA PHE A 322 -16.23 5.83 -16.80
C PHE A 322 -17.43 5.88 -15.85
N TRP A 323 -17.35 5.17 -14.73
CA TRP A 323 -18.40 5.18 -13.70
C TRP A 323 -17.76 5.43 -12.34
N LEU A 324 -18.16 6.53 -11.70
CA LEU A 324 -17.74 6.88 -10.34
C LEU A 324 -18.76 6.33 -9.36
N ILE A 325 -18.31 5.65 -8.31
CA ILE A 325 -19.15 5.13 -7.24
C ILE A 325 -18.65 5.80 -5.95
N GLY A 326 -19.56 6.44 -5.21
CA GLY A 326 -19.22 7.16 -4.00
C GLY A 326 -20.42 7.90 -3.40
N ASN A 327 -20.18 8.58 -2.26
CA ASN A 327 -21.18 9.38 -1.57
C ASN A 327 -21.13 10.85 -2.03
N ALA A 328 -22.14 11.29 -2.79
CA ALA A 328 -22.18 12.64 -3.36
C ALA A 328 -22.25 13.73 -2.26
N ASP A 329 -22.98 13.48 -1.18
CA ASP A 329 -23.14 14.44 -0.08
C ASP A 329 -21.80 14.66 0.64
N CYS A 330 -21.08 13.58 0.92
CA CYS A 330 -19.74 13.65 1.51
C CYS A 330 -18.77 14.44 0.64
N LEU A 331 -18.74 14.16 -0.67
CA LEU A 331 -17.82 14.79 -1.61
C LEU A 331 -18.07 16.30 -1.80
N THR A 332 -19.34 16.73 -1.77
CA THR A 332 -19.71 18.13 -2.05
C THR A 332 -19.67 19.06 -0.84
N LYS A 333 -19.66 18.52 0.38
CA LYS A 333 -19.70 19.32 1.62
C LYS A 333 -18.38 20.03 1.88
N GLU A 334 -17.26 19.31 1.81
CA GLU A 334 -15.93 19.83 2.20
C GLU A 334 -15.17 20.47 1.02
N VAL A 335 -15.40 20.02 -0.22
CA VAL A 335 -14.48 20.29 -1.34
C VAL A 335 -15.19 20.89 -2.56
N GLY A 336 -14.70 22.05 -3.03
CA GLY A 336 -15.35 22.82 -4.10
C GLY A 336 -15.27 22.19 -5.51
N HIS A 337 -14.20 21.44 -5.79
CA HIS A 337 -14.02 20.85 -7.13
C HIS A 337 -14.98 19.68 -7.39
N TRP A 338 -15.19 18.77 -6.44
CA TRP A 338 -16.22 17.74 -6.53
C TRP A 338 -17.62 18.31 -6.72
N ARG A 339 -17.94 19.44 -6.06
CA ARG A 339 -19.20 20.15 -6.24
C ARG A 339 -19.40 20.63 -7.68
N THR A 340 -18.33 21.17 -8.29
CA THR A 340 -18.35 21.65 -9.68
C THR A 340 -18.59 20.48 -10.64
N LEU A 341 -17.87 19.37 -10.45
CA LEU A 341 -18.05 18.16 -11.24
C LEU A 341 -19.47 17.60 -11.12
N LEU A 342 -19.93 17.35 -9.89
CA LEU A 342 -21.25 16.75 -9.65
C LEU A 342 -22.38 17.65 -10.12
N LYS A 343 -22.21 18.98 -10.09
CA LYS A 343 -23.16 19.91 -10.71
C LYS A 343 -23.24 19.67 -12.22
N SER A 344 -22.11 19.67 -12.93
CA SER A 344 -22.07 19.43 -14.38
C SER A 344 -22.61 18.04 -14.75
N MET A 345 -22.27 17.01 -13.98
CA MET A 345 -22.81 15.66 -14.20
C MET A 345 -24.33 15.58 -13.95
N ARG A 346 -24.86 16.30 -12.95
CA ARG A 346 -26.32 16.37 -12.70
C ARG A 346 -27.04 17.05 -13.86
N GLU A 347 -26.51 18.15 -14.38
CA GLU A 347 -27.04 18.85 -15.55
C GLU A 347 -27.08 17.95 -16.80
N ALA A 348 -26.12 17.02 -16.92
CA ALA A 348 -26.09 16.01 -17.99
C ALA A 348 -26.98 14.77 -17.74
N GLY A 349 -27.65 14.69 -16.59
CA GLY A 349 -28.43 13.52 -16.17
C GLY A 349 -27.56 12.29 -15.90
N CYS A 350 -26.34 12.51 -15.39
CA CYS A 350 -25.32 11.49 -15.16
C CYS A 350 -25.02 11.27 -13.66
N VAL A 351 -25.95 11.62 -12.76
CA VAL A 351 -25.83 11.39 -11.31
C VAL A 351 -27.13 10.80 -10.81
N GLY A 352 -27.06 9.71 -10.03
CA GLY A 352 -28.24 9.12 -9.42
C GLY A 352 -27.91 7.94 -8.52
N LYS A 353 -28.86 7.57 -7.66
CA LYS A 353 -28.76 6.38 -6.80
C LYS A 353 -28.95 5.07 -7.58
N GLN A 354 -29.59 5.16 -8.75
CA GLN A 354 -29.85 4.03 -9.63
C GLN A 354 -29.04 4.18 -10.92
N LEU A 355 -28.29 3.14 -11.27
CA LEU A 355 -27.55 3.06 -12.52
C LEU A 355 -28.46 2.47 -13.62
N PRO A 356 -28.75 3.22 -14.71
CA PRO A 356 -29.59 2.74 -15.79
C PRO A 356 -28.85 1.74 -16.71
N LEU A 357 -29.27 0.49 -16.67
CA LEU A 357 -28.79 -0.63 -17.46
C LEU A 357 -29.81 -0.98 -18.55
N ARG A 358 -29.34 -1.48 -19.69
CA ARG A 358 -30.19 -1.90 -20.82
C ARG A 358 -29.59 -3.09 -21.56
N CYS A 359 -30.42 -3.78 -22.33
CA CYS A 359 -29.98 -4.83 -23.22
C CYS A 359 -29.21 -4.23 -24.41
N VAL A 360 -28.14 -4.90 -24.82
CA VAL A 360 -27.35 -4.51 -26.01
C VAL A 360 -28.18 -4.54 -27.30
N LEU A 361 -29.06 -5.54 -27.44
CA LEU A 361 -29.87 -5.75 -28.65
C LEU A 361 -31.20 -4.99 -28.61
N HIS A 362 -31.76 -4.79 -27.42
CA HIS A 362 -33.07 -4.15 -27.22
C HIS A 362 -32.99 -2.93 -26.28
N PRO A 363 -32.17 -1.92 -26.60
CA PRO A 363 -31.90 -0.80 -25.69
C PRO A 363 -33.10 0.11 -25.46
N ALA A 364 -34.11 0.10 -26.34
CA ALA A 364 -35.30 0.94 -26.21
C ALA A 364 -36.38 0.27 -25.34
N GLU A 365 -36.45 -1.05 -25.36
CA GLU A 365 -37.49 -1.86 -24.72
C GLU A 365 -37.07 -2.39 -23.34
N THR A 366 -35.77 -2.31 -23.02
CA THR A 366 -35.23 -2.76 -21.73
C THR A 366 -34.56 -1.62 -20.98
N GLN A 367 -35.15 -1.25 -19.85
CA GLN A 367 -34.55 -0.34 -18.88
C GLN A 367 -34.64 -0.95 -17.50
N LEU A 368 -33.48 -1.13 -16.88
CA LEU A 368 -33.35 -1.60 -15.51
C LEU A 368 -32.57 -0.57 -14.71
N GLU A 369 -33.10 -0.20 -13.55
CA GLU A 369 -32.49 0.76 -12.66
C GLU A 369 -31.84 0.03 -11.48
N ALA A 370 -30.51 -0.14 -11.52
CA ALA A 370 -29.78 -0.84 -10.48
C ALA A 370 -29.41 0.11 -9.32
N SER A 371 -30.03 -0.07 -8.15
CA SER A 371 -29.76 0.72 -6.94
C SER A 371 -28.48 0.33 -6.21
N ASP A 372 -28.10 -0.94 -6.33
CA ASP A 372 -27.02 -1.59 -5.57
C ASP A 372 -26.42 -2.77 -6.37
N ALA A 373 -25.41 -3.42 -5.80
CA ALA A 373 -24.74 -4.54 -6.46
C ALA A 373 -25.65 -5.76 -6.73
N ALA A 374 -26.65 -6.01 -5.90
CA ALA A 374 -27.55 -7.15 -6.02
C ALA A 374 -28.62 -6.95 -7.11
N SER A 375 -29.00 -5.69 -7.35
CA SER A 375 -29.94 -5.29 -8.41
C SER A 375 -29.32 -5.29 -9.82
N VAL A 376 -27.99 -5.36 -9.93
CA VAL A 376 -27.31 -5.58 -11.21
C VAL A 376 -27.58 -7.02 -11.67
N PRO A 377 -28.03 -7.25 -12.92
CA PRO A 377 -28.31 -8.59 -13.41
C PRO A 377 -27.12 -9.52 -13.24
N ALA A 378 -27.32 -10.60 -12.47
CA ALA A 378 -26.31 -11.62 -12.28
C ALA A 378 -25.94 -12.26 -13.62
N VAL A 379 -24.73 -12.82 -13.70
CA VAL A 379 -24.25 -13.52 -14.90
C VAL A 379 -25.23 -14.63 -15.27
N GLY A 380 -25.79 -14.55 -16.48
CA GLY A 380 -26.76 -15.51 -16.99
C GLY A 380 -28.22 -15.26 -16.59
N ALA A 381 -28.51 -14.26 -15.75
CA ALA A 381 -29.86 -13.87 -15.40
C ALA A 381 -30.58 -13.25 -16.61
N LYS A 382 -31.88 -13.54 -16.74
CA LYS A 382 -32.73 -12.95 -17.78
C LYS A 382 -33.33 -11.66 -17.24
N PHE A 383 -33.00 -10.53 -17.85
CA PHE A 383 -33.73 -9.27 -17.64
C PHE A 383 -34.35 -8.73 -18.93
N CYS A 384 -33.85 -9.15 -20.09
CA CYS A 384 -34.53 -8.96 -21.36
C CYS A 384 -35.49 -10.14 -21.62
N THR A 385 -36.76 -9.84 -21.92
CA THR A 385 -37.81 -10.82 -22.21
C THR A 385 -38.07 -11.02 -23.70
N LEU A 386 -37.38 -10.26 -24.56
CA LEU A 386 -37.53 -10.33 -26.02
C LEU A 386 -36.71 -11.46 -26.63
N ASN A 387 -37.06 -11.85 -27.85
CA ASN A 387 -36.29 -12.81 -28.64
C ASN A 387 -35.02 -12.17 -29.19
N CYS A 388 -33.99 -12.96 -29.49
CA CYS A 388 -32.72 -12.46 -30.00
C CYS A 388 -32.85 -11.87 -31.42
N ASP A 389 -33.59 -12.54 -32.30
CA ASP A 389 -33.89 -12.15 -33.69
C ASP A 389 -32.69 -11.79 -34.59
N MET A 390 -31.47 -11.97 -34.10
CA MET A 390 -30.23 -11.84 -34.86
C MET A 390 -30.19 -12.87 -36.00
N MET A 391 -29.59 -12.47 -37.12
CA MET A 391 -29.39 -13.36 -38.26
C MET A 391 -28.40 -14.47 -37.89
N MET A 392 -28.78 -15.73 -38.09
CA MET A 392 -27.90 -16.88 -37.90
C MET A 392 -26.85 -16.92 -39.02
N GLU A 393 -25.69 -17.56 -38.79
CA GLU A 393 -24.61 -17.67 -39.81
C GLU A 393 -25.06 -18.33 -41.12
N CYS A 394 -26.10 -19.16 -41.08
CA CYS A 394 -26.71 -19.74 -42.28
C CYS A 394 -27.33 -18.70 -43.25
N GLY A 395 -27.51 -17.44 -42.83
CA GLY A 395 -28.07 -16.35 -43.63
C GLY A 395 -29.57 -16.45 -43.95
N LEU A 396 -30.22 -17.56 -43.61
CA LEU A 396 -31.62 -17.85 -43.95
C LEU A 396 -32.57 -17.72 -42.77
N HIS A 397 -32.11 -18.00 -41.55
CA HIS A 397 -32.95 -18.07 -40.37
C HIS A 397 -32.54 -17.01 -39.33
N ARG A 398 -33.54 -16.45 -38.64
CA ARG A 398 -33.35 -15.60 -37.46
C ARG A 398 -33.35 -16.44 -36.19
N CYS A 399 -32.62 -15.99 -35.16
CA CYS A 399 -32.50 -16.71 -33.91
C CYS A 399 -33.83 -16.71 -33.12
N PRO A 400 -34.44 -17.88 -32.82
CA PRO A 400 -35.69 -17.98 -32.08
C PRO A 400 -35.49 -18.01 -30.55
N LEU A 401 -34.25 -17.97 -30.07
CA LEU A 401 -33.95 -18.05 -28.64
C LEU A 401 -34.25 -16.72 -27.94
N PRO A 402 -34.58 -16.73 -26.64
CA PRO A 402 -34.60 -15.52 -25.83
C PRO A 402 -33.28 -14.76 -25.96
N CYS A 403 -33.33 -13.43 -25.97
CA CYS A 403 -32.16 -12.56 -26.11
C CYS A 403 -31.08 -12.85 -25.05
N GLN A 404 -31.48 -13.34 -23.87
CA GLN A 404 -30.58 -13.66 -22.77
C GLN A 404 -30.82 -15.07 -22.20
N PRO A 405 -29.76 -15.76 -21.71
CA PRO A 405 -28.36 -15.33 -21.73
C PRO A 405 -27.77 -15.26 -23.14
N ARG A 406 -26.62 -14.58 -23.29
CA ARG A 406 -25.93 -14.48 -24.58
C ARG A 406 -25.61 -15.88 -25.10
N HIS A 407 -25.79 -16.08 -26.40
CA HIS A 407 -25.62 -17.36 -27.08
C HIS A 407 -24.96 -17.16 -28.44
N SER A 408 -24.50 -18.27 -29.03
CA SER A 408 -23.90 -18.27 -30.36
C SER A 408 -24.95 -18.37 -31.46
N HIS A 409 -24.63 -17.83 -32.64
CA HIS A 409 -25.49 -17.84 -33.83
C HIS A 409 -24.90 -18.69 -34.97
N ASP A 410 -23.88 -19.48 -34.65
CA ASP A 410 -23.18 -20.41 -35.55
C ASP A 410 -24.03 -21.64 -35.91
N ARG A 411 -24.83 -22.14 -34.97
CA ARG A 411 -25.55 -23.42 -35.12
C ARG A 411 -27.06 -23.26 -35.17
N CYS A 412 -27.60 -23.09 -36.38
CA CYS A 412 -29.04 -23.08 -36.65
C CYS A 412 -29.72 -24.45 -36.38
N ALA A 413 -30.65 -24.49 -35.41
CA ALA A 413 -31.35 -25.70 -34.96
C ALA A 413 -32.66 -26.01 -35.70
N VAL A 414 -32.97 -25.32 -36.80
CA VAL A 414 -34.16 -25.61 -37.63
C VAL A 414 -34.00 -26.98 -38.28
N ARG A 415 -35.01 -27.87 -38.16
CA ARG A 415 -35.00 -29.24 -38.72
C ARG A 415 -35.45 -29.25 -40.18
N SER A 416 -34.77 -30.03 -41.01
CA SER A 416 -35.11 -30.30 -42.42
C SER A 416 -34.83 -31.77 -42.76
N GLU A 417 -35.70 -32.42 -43.54
CA GLU A 417 -35.45 -33.78 -44.05
C GLU A 417 -34.53 -33.77 -45.28
N VAL A 418 -33.58 -34.70 -45.32
CA VAL A 418 -32.62 -34.84 -46.43
C VAL A 418 -32.38 -36.31 -46.78
N THR A 419 -31.94 -36.58 -48.00
CA THR A 419 -31.51 -37.91 -48.45
C THR A 419 -30.00 -37.94 -48.57
N LEU A 420 -29.34 -38.95 -47.98
CA LEU A 420 -27.88 -39.03 -47.93
C LEU A 420 -27.32 -39.53 -49.28
N PRO A 421 -26.43 -38.76 -49.94
CA PRO A 421 -25.95 -39.08 -51.29
C PRO A 421 -25.12 -40.37 -51.37
N ASP A 422 -24.38 -40.74 -50.31
CA ASP A 422 -23.41 -41.86 -50.36
C ASP A 422 -24.03 -43.26 -50.18
N CYS A 423 -25.20 -43.35 -49.53
CA CYS A 423 -25.85 -44.63 -49.24
C CYS A 423 -27.35 -44.67 -49.59
N GLY A 424 -27.94 -43.54 -50.00
CA GLY A 424 -29.35 -43.45 -50.42
C GLY A 424 -30.39 -43.47 -49.28
N HIS A 425 -29.97 -43.56 -48.02
CA HIS A 425 -30.88 -43.59 -46.86
C HIS A 425 -31.38 -42.19 -46.46
N ARG A 426 -32.60 -42.12 -45.91
CA ARG A 426 -33.23 -40.87 -45.43
C ARG A 426 -32.77 -40.51 -44.02
N ALA A 427 -32.52 -39.22 -43.77
CA ALA A 427 -32.14 -38.72 -42.45
C ALA A 427 -32.73 -37.33 -42.18
N ALA A 428 -33.06 -37.05 -40.92
CA ALA A 428 -33.42 -35.71 -40.47
C ALA A 428 -32.16 -34.95 -40.07
N LYS A 429 -32.01 -33.70 -40.50
CA LYS A 429 -30.88 -32.85 -40.14
C LYS A 429 -31.28 -31.50 -39.58
N LEU A 430 -30.42 -30.91 -38.76
CA LEU A 430 -30.49 -29.50 -38.40
C LEU A 430 -29.83 -28.65 -39.49
N CYS A 431 -30.30 -27.43 -39.70
CA CYS A 431 -29.85 -26.55 -40.78
C CYS A 431 -28.33 -26.33 -40.80
N HIS A 432 -27.70 -26.18 -39.63
CA HIS A 432 -26.24 -26.04 -39.52
C HIS A 432 -25.44 -27.33 -39.76
N GLN A 433 -26.09 -28.50 -39.79
CA GLN A 433 -25.40 -29.76 -40.02
C GLN A 433 -25.08 -29.90 -41.51
N SER A 434 -23.81 -30.15 -41.80
CA SER A 434 -23.38 -30.54 -43.14
C SER A 434 -23.99 -31.91 -43.50
N LEU A 435 -24.24 -32.15 -44.78
CA LEU A 435 -24.70 -33.47 -45.24
C LEU A 435 -23.66 -34.56 -44.96
N GLU A 436 -22.38 -34.19 -44.88
CA GLU A 436 -21.25 -35.08 -44.60
C GLU A 436 -21.20 -35.56 -43.13
N GLU A 437 -21.87 -34.87 -42.21
CA GLU A 437 -21.86 -35.18 -40.77
C GLU A 437 -22.97 -36.16 -40.35
N LEU A 438 -23.93 -36.44 -41.25
CA LEU A 438 -25.08 -37.29 -40.98
C LEU A 438 -24.72 -38.76 -41.17
N ARG A 439 -25.02 -39.54 -40.14
CA ARG A 439 -24.59 -40.92 -39.97
C ARG A 439 -25.78 -41.86 -40.11
N CYS A 440 -25.77 -42.69 -41.14
CA CYS A 440 -26.78 -43.73 -41.38
C CYS A 440 -26.67 -44.92 -40.39
N CYS A 441 -27.60 -45.02 -39.42
CA CYS A 441 -27.60 -46.03 -38.34
C CYS A 441 -28.04 -47.46 -38.73
N THR A 442 -27.98 -47.84 -40.01
CA THR A 442 -28.37 -49.18 -40.50
C THR A 442 -27.26 -50.21 -40.25
N MET A 443 -27.48 -51.37 -39.59
CA MET A 443 -26.40 -52.32 -39.21
C MET A 443 -25.78 -53.16 -40.37
N VAL A 444 -24.45 -53.37 -40.37
CA VAL A 444 -23.61 -54.10 -41.36
C VAL A 444 -22.39 -54.83 -40.72
N ASP A 445 -21.84 -55.89 -41.35
CA ASP A 445 -20.69 -56.68 -40.83
C ASP A 445 -19.31 -56.20 -41.38
N PHE A 446 -18.18 -56.37 -40.65
CA PHE A 446 -16.84 -55.91 -41.11
C PHE A 446 -15.61 -56.57 -40.40
N ALA A 447 -14.37 -56.15 -40.74
CA ALA A 447 -13.12 -56.53 -40.05
C ALA A 447 -12.22 -55.31 -39.71
N PHE A 448 -11.56 -55.31 -38.54
CA PHE A 448 -10.72 -54.22 -38.04
C PHE A 448 -9.47 -54.00 -38.91
N GLU A 449 -9.47 -52.96 -39.75
CA GLU A 449 -8.35 -52.63 -40.64
C GLU A 449 -6.99 -52.48 -39.94
N ALA A 450 -6.95 -51.99 -38.70
CA ALA A 450 -5.70 -51.69 -37.99
C ALA A 450 -4.95 -52.93 -37.45
N CYS A 451 -5.63 -54.07 -37.29
CA CYS A 451 -5.04 -55.28 -36.71
C CYS A 451 -5.53 -56.61 -37.33
N GLY A 452 -6.51 -56.56 -38.25
CA GLY A 452 -7.00 -57.70 -39.04
C GLY A 452 -7.99 -58.64 -38.34
N HIS A 453 -8.61 -58.26 -37.22
CA HIS A 453 -9.57 -59.10 -36.49
C HIS A 453 -11.04 -58.87 -36.96
N PRO A 454 -12.01 -59.78 -36.77
CA PRO A 454 -13.40 -59.63 -37.27
C PRO A 454 -14.40 -58.91 -36.31
N GLY A 455 -15.46 -58.23 -36.82
CA GLY A 455 -16.47 -57.47 -36.05
C GLY A 455 -17.82 -57.13 -36.76
N ARG A 456 -18.75 -56.39 -36.09
CA ARG A 456 -20.05 -55.89 -36.63
C ARG A 456 -20.28 -54.41 -36.29
N LYS A 457 -20.95 -53.61 -37.15
CA LYS A 457 -21.06 -52.13 -37.02
C LYS A 457 -22.32 -51.51 -37.64
N GLU A 458 -22.63 -50.24 -37.36
CA GLU A 458 -23.62 -49.46 -38.13
C GLU A 458 -23.03 -48.98 -39.47
N CYS A 459 -23.86 -48.70 -40.49
CA CYS A 459 -23.46 -48.46 -41.89
C CYS A 459 -22.51 -47.27 -41.98
N TRP A 460 -22.82 -46.21 -41.23
CA TRP A 460 -21.97 -45.04 -41.11
C TRP A 460 -20.68 -45.29 -40.34
N GLN A 461 -20.64 -46.26 -39.44
CA GLN A 461 -19.50 -46.45 -38.54
C GLN A 461 -18.29 -46.81 -39.38
N PRO A 462 -17.20 -46.04 -39.36
CA PRO A 462 -15.97 -46.44 -40.02
C PRO A 462 -15.34 -47.59 -39.24
N GLU A 463 -14.78 -48.57 -39.95
CA GLU A 463 -14.20 -49.80 -39.39
C GLU A 463 -13.11 -49.52 -38.33
N GLY A 464 -12.44 -48.37 -38.41
CA GLY A 464 -11.42 -47.93 -37.45
C GLY A 464 -11.90 -47.37 -36.10
N GLN A 465 -13.21 -47.22 -35.83
CA GLN A 465 -13.73 -46.71 -34.54
C GLN A 465 -14.03 -47.79 -33.49
N LEU A 466 -14.00 -49.04 -33.89
CA LEU A 466 -14.19 -50.17 -33.00
C LEU A 466 -12.80 -50.62 -32.51
N GLN A 467 -12.71 -51.24 -31.33
CA GLN A 467 -11.42 -51.45 -30.64
C GLN A 467 -11.06 -52.91 -30.39
N CYS A 468 -9.85 -53.30 -30.80
CA CYS A 468 -9.34 -54.65 -30.61
C CYS A 468 -8.71 -54.85 -29.22
N LEU A 469 -9.21 -55.82 -28.45
CA LEU A 469 -8.83 -56.08 -27.05
C LEU A 469 -7.56 -56.95 -26.84
N ARG A 470 -6.72 -57.18 -27.86
CA ARG A 470 -5.46 -57.95 -27.72
C ARG A 470 -4.33 -57.11 -27.08
N PRO A 471 -3.21 -57.68 -26.57
CA PRO A 471 -2.06 -56.91 -26.05
C PRO A 471 -1.29 -56.12 -27.15
N CYS A 472 -0.63 -55.01 -26.80
CA CYS A 472 0.11 -54.14 -27.73
C CYS A 472 1.63 -54.42 -27.77
N ASP A 473 2.22 -54.47 -28.97
CA ASP A 473 3.64 -54.79 -29.19
C ASP A 473 4.50 -53.58 -29.65
N ARG A 474 4.02 -52.33 -29.45
CA ARG A 474 4.63 -51.09 -29.98
C ARG A 474 5.43 -50.28 -28.93
N ASP A 475 6.31 -49.37 -29.37
CA ASP A 475 7.03 -48.41 -28.49
C ASP A 475 6.28 -47.06 -28.37
N LEU A 476 6.35 -46.40 -27.19
CA LEU A 476 5.63 -45.17 -26.83
C LEU A 476 6.20 -43.93 -27.56
N PRO A 477 5.37 -43.16 -28.29
CA PRO A 477 5.81 -41.96 -28.99
C PRO A 477 6.05 -40.79 -28.01
N GLY A 478 7.19 -40.12 -28.15
CA GLY A 478 7.61 -38.97 -27.33
C GLY A 478 8.80 -39.29 -26.41
N CYS A 479 8.79 -40.44 -25.72
CA CYS A 479 9.87 -40.86 -24.81
C CYS A 479 10.64 -42.12 -25.26
N GLY A 480 10.11 -42.93 -26.19
CA GLY A 480 10.82 -44.04 -26.83
C GLY A 480 10.84 -45.38 -26.07
N HIS A 481 10.07 -45.54 -24.99
CA HIS A 481 10.02 -46.78 -24.17
C HIS A 481 8.89 -47.75 -24.60
N ARG A 482 9.01 -49.06 -24.31
CA ARG A 482 8.09 -50.12 -24.78
C ARG A 482 6.71 -50.12 -24.08
N CYS A 483 5.61 -50.22 -24.84
CA CYS A 483 4.23 -50.08 -24.35
C CYS A 483 3.74 -51.36 -23.64
N GLN A 484 3.01 -51.23 -22.53
CA GLN A 484 2.50 -52.35 -21.71
C GLN A 484 0.95 -52.45 -21.70
N LEU A 485 0.28 -51.82 -22.67
CA LEU A 485 -1.18 -51.64 -22.76
C LEU A 485 -1.83 -52.58 -23.80
N LEU A 486 -3.17 -52.59 -23.91
CA LEU A 486 -3.90 -53.31 -24.96
C LEU A 486 -3.81 -52.59 -26.32
N CYS A 487 -4.04 -53.31 -27.42
CA CYS A 487 -3.75 -52.97 -28.82
C CYS A 487 -4.53 -51.74 -29.30
N TRP A 488 -5.73 -51.53 -28.75
CA TRP A 488 -6.56 -50.37 -28.99
C TRP A 488 -6.25 -49.18 -28.08
N GLU A 489 -5.58 -49.42 -26.95
CA GLU A 489 -5.26 -48.37 -25.98
C GLU A 489 -4.12 -47.51 -26.53
N ARG A 490 -4.31 -46.19 -26.44
CA ARG A 490 -3.37 -45.23 -27.02
C ARG A 490 -2.08 -45.20 -26.20
N CYS A 491 -1.02 -45.76 -26.77
CA CYS A 491 0.34 -45.59 -26.28
C CYS A 491 0.69 -44.09 -26.24
N ALA A 492 0.69 -43.48 -25.05
CA ALA A 492 0.88 -42.04 -24.80
C ALA A 492 1.89 -41.75 -23.68
N PRO A 493 2.52 -40.56 -23.64
CA PRO A 493 3.67 -40.28 -22.75
C PRO A 493 3.33 -40.28 -21.25
N GLU A 494 2.13 -39.87 -20.88
CA GLU A 494 1.66 -39.68 -19.48
C GLU A 494 1.55 -41.00 -18.70
N SER A 495 1.37 -42.10 -19.42
CA SER A 495 1.25 -43.45 -18.89
C SER A 495 2.63 -44.09 -18.63
N CYS A 496 3.71 -43.44 -19.07
CA CYS A 496 5.08 -43.95 -19.00
C CYS A 496 5.63 -43.91 -17.57
N ALA A 497 6.00 -45.08 -17.04
CA ALA A 497 6.57 -45.19 -15.69
C ALA A 497 7.93 -44.47 -15.54
N GLN A 498 8.72 -44.36 -16.61
CA GLN A 498 10.00 -43.66 -16.60
C GLN A 498 9.86 -42.13 -16.59
N CYS A 499 8.92 -41.53 -17.33
CA CYS A 499 8.71 -40.07 -17.31
C CYS A 499 8.15 -39.55 -15.96
N ARG A 500 7.43 -40.39 -15.21
CA ARG A 500 7.03 -40.09 -13.81
C ARG A 500 8.24 -40.01 -12.86
N ALA A 501 9.33 -40.71 -13.16
CA ALA A 501 10.58 -40.59 -12.42
C ALA A 501 11.28 -39.23 -12.66
N ASP A 502 11.16 -38.67 -13.87
CA ASP A 502 11.76 -37.36 -14.23
C ASP A 502 11.06 -36.16 -13.55
N GLU A 503 9.75 -36.26 -13.28
CA GLU A 503 9.01 -35.24 -12.51
C GLU A 503 9.37 -35.28 -11.01
N ALA A 504 9.60 -36.47 -10.46
CA ALA A 504 10.16 -36.63 -9.13
C ALA A 504 11.56 -36.00 -9.02
N ALA A 505 12.38 -36.08 -10.08
CA ALA A 505 13.69 -35.44 -10.14
C ALA A 505 13.62 -33.90 -10.09
N ARG A 506 12.64 -33.27 -10.76
CA ARG A 506 12.44 -31.80 -10.72
C ARG A 506 11.99 -31.29 -9.34
N ASN A 507 11.12 -32.02 -8.66
CA ASN A 507 10.72 -31.70 -7.28
C ASN A 507 11.87 -31.88 -6.29
N ALA A 508 12.73 -32.88 -6.52
CA ALA A 508 13.98 -33.05 -5.78
C ALA A 508 14.94 -31.87 -6.01
N GLU A 509 14.99 -31.29 -7.21
CA GLU A 509 15.82 -30.11 -7.51
C GLU A 509 15.37 -28.85 -6.74
N LEU A 510 14.06 -28.59 -6.64
CA LEU A 510 13.54 -27.46 -5.86
C LEU A 510 13.81 -27.62 -4.36
N GLN A 511 13.66 -28.85 -3.84
CA GLN A 511 14.05 -29.18 -2.47
C GLN A 511 15.57 -29.02 -2.28
N ALA A 512 16.39 -29.41 -3.25
CA ALA A 512 17.83 -29.22 -3.22
C ALA A 512 18.23 -27.74 -3.21
N ARG A 513 17.52 -26.86 -3.94
CA ARG A 513 17.79 -25.40 -3.91
C ARG A 513 17.48 -24.77 -2.55
N ARG A 514 16.36 -25.14 -1.90
CA ARG A 514 16.05 -24.70 -0.53
C ARG A 514 17.06 -25.23 0.48
N GLN A 515 17.42 -26.51 0.36
CA GLN A 515 18.46 -27.12 1.18
C GLN A 515 19.81 -26.41 1.00
N ALA A 516 20.17 -26.06 -0.25
CA ALA A 516 21.39 -25.32 -0.55
C ALA A 516 21.42 -23.92 0.09
N ALA A 517 20.30 -23.18 0.08
CA ALA A 517 20.22 -21.88 0.76
C ALA A 517 20.37 -22.01 2.29
N GLN A 518 19.79 -23.05 2.89
CA GLN A 518 19.93 -23.33 4.32
C GLN A 518 21.36 -23.78 4.68
N ASP A 519 21.97 -24.61 3.84
CA ASP A 519 23.35 -25.07 4.02
C ASP A 519 24.35 -23.92 3.84
N GLU A 520 24.08 -22.99 2.92
CA GLU A 520 24.86 -21.77 2.75
C GLU A 520 24.77 -20.87 3.99
N ALA A 521 23.56 -20.60 4.51
CA ALA A 521 23.39 -19.85 5.75
C ALA A 521 24.09 -20.50 6.95
N ARG A 522 24.12 -21.83 7.03
CA ARG A 522 24.90 -22.59 8.04
C ARG A 522 26.39 -22.46 7.81
N ARG A 523 26.86 -22.48 6.55
CA ARG A 523 28.26 -22.32 6.18
C ARG A 523 28.76 -20.93 6.53
N GLU A 524 28.03 -19.88 6.17
CA GLU A 524 28.32 -18.50 6.55
C GLU A 524 28.39 -18.33 8.07
N ALA A 525 27.42 -18.89 8.81
CA ALA A 525 27.43 -18.88 10.26
C ALA A 525 28.65 -19.61 10.85
N LYS A 526 29.08 -20.73 10.27
CA LYS A 526 30.31 -21.44 10.67
C LYS A 526 31.57 -20.64 10.38
N VAL A 527 31.66 -19.99 9.21
CA VAL A 527 32.79 -19.13 8.83
C VAL A 527 32.89 -17.94 9.78
N GLU A 528 31.77 -17.25 10.06
CA GLU A 528 31.74 -16.14 11.02
C GLU A 528 32.07 -16.63 12.44
N LEU A 529 31.57 -17.82 12.83
CA LEU A 529 31.89 -18.45 14.12
C LEU A 529 33.39 -18.75 14.25
N GLU A 530 34.03 -19.26 13.20
CA GLU A 530 35.49 -19.51 13.18
C GLU A 530 36.30 -18.21 13.23
N ALA A 531 35.86 -17.16 12.54
CA ALA A 531 36.48 -15.85 12.61
C ALA A 531 36.43 -15.28 14.04
N ILE A 532 35.29 -15.43 14.73
CA ILE A 532 35.12 -14.95 16.11
C ILE A 532 35.80 -15.87 17.13
N LYS A 533 35.91 -17.18 16.89
CA LYS A 533 36.67 -18.11 17.76
C LYS A 533 38.14 -17.71 17.95
N LYS A 534 38.72 -17.00 16.98
CA LYS A 534 40.10 -16.47 17.05
C LYS A 534 40.22 -15.22 17.92
N GLN A 535 39.11 -14.58 18.29
CA GLN A 535 39.10 -13.44 19.21
C GLN A 535 39.14 -13.96 20.65
N MET A 536 39.99 -13.38 21.49
CA MET A 536 39.98 -13.68 22.93
C MET A 536 38.62 -13.31 23.54
N ASP A 537 38.13 -14.12 24.50
CA ASP A 537 36.97 -13.76 25.30
C ASP A 537 37.26 -12.46 26.06
N GLY A 538 36.70 -11.37 25.56
CA GLY A 538 36.87 -10.03 26.09
C GLY A 538 35.58 -9.48 26.67
N CYS A 539 35.75 -8.47 27.53
CA CYS A 539 34.68 -7.64 28.09
C CYS A 539 33.74 -7.10 26.99
N VAL A 540 32.47 -6.85 27.34
CA VAL A 540 31.48 -6.22 26.46
C VAL A 540 32.02 -4.89 25.95
N LYS A 541 32.11 -4.71 24.63
CA LYS A 541 32.44 -3.42 24.02
C LYS A 541 31.17 -2.74 23.50
N ARG A 542 31.06 -1.43 23.74
CA ARG A 542 30.00 -0.58 23.18
C ARG A 542 30.65 0.44 22.27
N LEU A 543 30.22 0.47 21.01
CA LEU A 543 30.62 1.48 20.06
C LEU A 543 29.47 2.46 19.89
N GLU A 544 29.69 3.71 20.27
CA GLU A 544 28.71 4.77 20.04
C GLU A 544 28.67 5.10 18.55
N LEU A 545 27.46 5.08 17.97
CA LEU A 545 27.21 5.51 16.61
C LEU A 545 26.89 7.01 16.62
N THR A 546 27.48 7.74 15.69
CA THR A 546 27.36 9.20 15.56
C THR A 546 26.44 9.56 14.40
N ARG A 547 25.71 10.67 14.52
CA ARG A 547 24.87 11.22 13.44
C ARG A 547 25.69 11.71 12.23
N ASP A 548 26.95 12.03 12.46
CA ASP A 548 27.90 12.53 11.47
C ASP A 548 29.13 11.61 11.38
N GLY A 549 29.76 11.51 10.21
CA GLY A 549 30.98 10.72 10.00
C GLY A 549 30.73 9.27 9.55
N GLU A 550 31.69 8.38 9.78
CA GLU A 550 31.72 7.02 9.19
C GLU A 550 30.58 6.10 9.65
N SER A 551 30.00 6.36 10.84
CA SER A 551 28.89 5.57 11.39
C SER A 551 27.50 6.18 11.17
N ALA A 552 27.42 7.31 10.44
CA ALA A 552 26.18 8.05 10.21
C ALA A 552 25.09 7.22 9.51
N SER A 553 25.46 6.43 8.50
CA SER A 553 24.50 5.55 7.81
C SER A 553 23.89 4.53 8.77
N GLU A 554 24.73 3.86 9.57
CA GLU A 554 24.26 2.85 10.53
C GLU A 554 23.44 3.48 11.66
N PHE A 555 23.79 4.69 12.11
CA PHE A 555 22.98 5.45 13.07
C PHE A 555 21.60 5.78 12.49
N LEU A 556 21.55 6.34 11.27
CA LEU A 556 20.31 6.75 10.61
C LEU A 556 19.41 5.54 10.31
N ASP A 557 19.98 4.39 9.94
CA ASP A 557 19.21 3.16 9.74
C ASP A 557 18.54 2.70 11.05
N VAL A 558 19.25 2.77 12.18
CA VAL A 558 18.69 2.42 13.49
C VAL A 558 17.65 3.46 13.94
N GLU A 559 17.90 4.75 13.70
CA GLU A 559 16.96 5.83 14.00
C GLU A 559 15.67 5.70 13.18
N ASP A 560 15.78 5.52 11.86
CA ASP A 560 14.62 5.29 10.98
C ASP A 560 13.85 4.06 11.42
N ARG A 561 14.55 2.96 11.75
CA ARG A 561 13.92 1.75 12.28
C ARG A 561 13.14 2.03 13.57
N VAL A 562 13.63 2.89 14.46
CA VAL A 562 12.91 3.27 15.68
C VAL A 562 11.68 4.12 15.36
N LEU A 563 11.83 5.13 14.48
CA LEU A 563 10.77 6.09 14.16
C LEU A 563 9.65 5.49 13.30
N LYS A 564 10.00 4.65 12.31
CA LYS A 564 9.07 3.96 11.41
C LYS A 564 8.09 3.05 12.13
N TYR A 565 8.49 2.50 13.27
CA TYR A 565 7.72 1.51 14.02
C TYR A 565 7.03 2.10 15.27
N ILE A 566 6.74 3.41 15.25
CA ILE A 566 5.93 4.12 16.25
C ILE A 566 4.42 4.01 15.92
N ARG A 567 3.59 3.75 16.94
CA ARG A 567 2.13 3.81 16.85
C ARG A 567 1.61 5.07 17.52
N ALA A 568 0.78 5.83 16.82
CA ALA A 568 0.16 7.05 17.34
C ALA A 568 -0.63 6.82 18.65
N GLU A 569 -1.30 5.68 18.77
CA GLU A 569 -2.07 5.28 19.97
C GLU A 569 -1.22 5.11 21.24
N HIS A 570 0.09 4.93 21.11
CA HIS A 570 1.00 4.82 22.25
C HIS A 570 1.43 6.19 22.80
N SER A 571 1.08 7.31 22.13
CA SER A 571 1.42 8.68 22.55
C SER A 571 2.90 8.87 22.91
N TRP A 572 3.79 8.21 22.17
CA TRP A 572 5.23 8.18 22.43
C TRP A 572 5.99 8.85 21.27
N TYR A 573 6.67 9.95 21.58
CA TYR A 573 7.41 10.78 20.63
C TYR A 573 8.86 10.92 21.10
N PRO A 574 9.72 9.93 20.80
CA PRO A 574 11.09 9.92 21.26
C PRO A 574 11.96 10.85 20.43
N THR A 575 12.93 11.48 21.09
CA THR A 575 14.17 11.90 20.42
C THR A 575 15.20 10.80 20.65
N VAL A 576 15.76 10.22 19.57
CA VAL A 576 16.88 9.28 19.69
C VAL A 576 18.14 10.08 19.99
N ASN A 577 18.62 9.97 21.22
CA ASN A 577 19.75 10.75 21.71
C ASN A 577 21.07 10.11 21.33
N ARG A 578 21.13 8.78 21.45
CA ARG A 578 22.36 8.01 21.28
C ARG A 578 22.04 6.57 20.89
N VAL A 579 22.86 5.99 20.02
CA VAL A 579 22.79 4.56 19.67
C VAL A 579 24.14 3.92 19.98
N GLU A 580 24.15 2.83 20.74
CA GLU A 580 25.34 2.05 21.05
C GLU A 580 25.25 0.68 20.37
N LYS A 581 26.21 0.36 19.50
CA LYS A 581 26.41 -0.98 18.93
C LYS A 581 27.11 -1.87 19.94
N VAL A 582 26.49 -2.99 20.26
CA VAL A 582 26.97 -3.96 21.25
C VAL A 582 27.85 -4.99 20.56
N LEU A 583 29.08 -5.15 21.05
CA LEU A 583 30.02 -6.16 20.58
C LEU A 583 30.40 -7.07 21.75
N ASN A 584 29.83 -8.28 21.76
CA ASN A 584 30.15 -9.35 22.70
C ASN A 584 30.43 -10.64 21.92
N ALA A 585 31.71 -11.03 21.86
CA ALA A 585 32.17 -12.21 21.13
C ALA A 585 31.60 -13.52 21.71
N SER A 586 31.46 -13.62 23.04
CA SER A 586 30.88 -14.81 23.69
C SER A 586 29.41 -15.00 23.31
N LEU A 587 28.61 -13.94 23.37
CA LEU A 587 27.19 -13.99 22.97
C LEU A 587 27.03 -14.22 21.46
N LYS A 588 27.85 -13.55 20.64
CA LYS A 588 27.82 -13.76 19.18
C LYS A 588 28.22 -15.20 18.82
N ARG A 589 29.19 -15.81 19.52
CA ARG A 589 29.53 -17.24 19.34
C ARG A 589 28.36 -18.15 19.70
N LYS A 590 27.68 -17.93 20.83
CA LYS A 590 26.48 -18.71 21.20
C LYS A 590 25.38 -18.58 20.13
N PHE A 591 25.13 -17.37 19.66
CA PHE A 591 24.15 -17.08 18.62
C PHE A 591 24.49 -17.76 17.28
N LEU A 592 25.72 -17.62 16.78
CA LEU A 592 26.15 -18.24 15.53
C LEU A 592 26.26 -19.77 15.63
N SER A 593 26.68 -20.28 16.78
CA SER A 593 26.65 -21.72 17.06
C SER A 593 25.23 -22.24 16.96
N TYR A 594 24.26 -21.53 17.55
CA TYR A 594 22.84 -21.89 17.44
C TYR A 594 22.32 -21.75 16.00
N LYS A 595 22.63 -20.66 15.30
CA LYS A 595 22.28 -20.45 13.88
C LYS A 595 22.78 -21.58 12.99
N SER A 596 24.04 -21.99 13.19
CA SER A 596 24.66 -23.08 12.41
C SER A 596 24.04 -24.46 12.70
N ALA A 597 23.40 -24.62 13.86
CA ALA A 597 22.75 -25.84 14.31
C ALA A 597 21.21 -25.77 14.27
N LEU A 598 20.64 -24.69 13.71
CA LEU A 598 19.18 -24.48 13.68
C LEU A 598 18.52 -25.55 12.80
N MET A 599 17.38 -26.07 13.26
CA MET A 599 16.77 -27.27 12.67
C MET A 599 16.15 -27.03 11.29
N PHE A 600 15.42 -25.92 11.10
CA PHE A 600 14.63 -25.72 9.88
C PHE A 600 15.13 -24.57 9.01
N GLU A 601 15.07 -23.31 9.46
CA GLU A 601 15.30 -22.14 8.58
C GLU A 601 16.35 -21.17 9.16
N PRO A 602 17.66 -21.50 9.09
CA PRO A 602 18.75 -20.67 9.65
C PRO A 602 18.91 -19.31 8.99
N ASP A 603 18.36 -19.13 7.79
CA ASP A 603 18.34 -17.89 7.01
C ASP A 603 17.32 -16.87 7.52
N ARG A 604 16.27 -17.30 8.25
CA ARG A 604 15.22 -16.42 8.75
C ARG A 604 15.57 -15.72 10.07
N CYS A 605 16.40 -14.67 9.95
CA CYS A 605 16.86 -13.81 11.04
C CYS A 605 16.36 -12.37 10.86
N GLU A 606 15.70 -11.78 11.88
CA GLU A 606 15.11 -10.44 11.78
C GLU A 606 15.53 -9.53 12.94
N LEU A 607 15.51 -8.20 12.71
CA LEU A 607 15.70 -7.20 13.77
C LEU A 607 14.37 -6.88 14.47
N LYS A 608 14.31 -7.13 15.79
CA LYS A 608 13.12 -6.90 16.63
C LYS A 608 13.44 -6.11 17.90
N PHE A 609 12.43 -5.42 18.42
CA PHE A 609 12.55 -4.58 19.60
C PHE A 609 12.29 -5.35 20.89
N HIS A 610 13.09 -5.05 21.92
CA HIS A 610 12.91 -5.54 23.28
C HIS A 610 13.06 -4.40 24.28
N GLY A 611 12.09 -4.26 25.18
CA GLY A 611 12.09 -3.26 26.25
C GLY A 611 12.35 -3.89 27.61
N THR A 612 13.28 -3.33 28.38
CA THR A 612 13.62 -3.81 29.73
C THR A 612 14.24 -2.67 30.58
N SER A 613 14.46 -2.91 31.87
CA SER A 613 15.12 -1.94 32.76
C SER A 613 16.59 -1.75 32.39
N ALA A 614 17.21 -0.66 32.87
CA ALA A 614 18.64 -0.42 32.65
C ALA A 614 19.49 -1.61 33.15
N GLU A 615 19.19 -2.14 34.34
CA GLU A 615 19.80 -3.37 34.87
C GLU A 615 19.57 -4.59 33.96
N GLY A 616 18.40 -4.68 33.35
CA GLY A 616 18.06 -5.73 32.39
C GLY A 616 18.89 -5.64 31.12
N VAL A 617 19.08 -4.43 30.58
CA VAL A 617 19.96 -4.18 29.42
C VAL A 617 21.37 -4.64 29.75
N GLU A 618 21.92 -4.20 30.90
CA GLU A 618 23.27 -4.57 31.37
C GLU A 618 23.44 -6.09 31.53
N GLY A 619 22.44 -6.75 32.12
CA GLY A 619 22.43 -8.21 32.25
C GLY A 619 22.43 -8.93 30.91
N ILE A 620 21.63 -8.46 29.94
CA ILE A 620 21.47 -9.10 28.63
C ILE A 620 22.75 -8.93 27.78
N ILE A 621 23.36 -7.74 27.75
CA ILE A 621 24.57 -7.52 26.94
C ILE A 621 25.80 -8.24 27.52
N THR A 622 25.79 -8.53 28.82
CA THR A 622 26.88 -9.22 29.51
C THR A 622 26.72 -10.74 29.42
N SER A 623 25.55 -11.23 29.82
CA SER A 623 25.32 -12.67 30.06
C SER A 623 24.35 -13.32 29.06
N GLY A 624 23.72 -12.52 28.20
CA GLY A 624 22.69 -12.96 27.25
C GLY A 624 21.29 -12.93 27.85
N PHE A 625 20.29 -13.24 27.03
CA PHE A 625 18.91 -13.37 27.49
C PHE A 625 18.76 -14.53 28.49
N ARG A 626 17.75 -14.45 29.35
CA ARG A 626 17.35 -15.53 30.27
C ARG A 626 15.86 -15.80 30.10
N LEU A 627 15.48 -17.07 30.17
CA LEU A 627 14.06 -17.45 30.16
C LEU A 627 13.39 -16.99 31.47
N PRO A 628 12.16 -16.47 31.41
CA PRO A 628 11.46 -16.02 32.62
C PRO A 628 11.01 -17.20 33.48
N GLU A 629 11.05 -17.04 34.82
CA GLU A 629 10.56 -18.06 35.77
C GLU A 629 9.03 -18.25 35.70
N LYS A 630 8.29 -17.21 35.32
CA LYS A 630 6.84 -17.23 35.12
C LYS A 630 6.51 -17.17 33.63
N ALA A 631 5.64 -18.06 33.16
CA ALA A 631 5.17 -18.07 31.79
C ALA A 631 4.37 -16.80 31.44
N GLY A 632 4.65 -16.23 30.27
CA GLY A 632 3.82 -15.17 29.68
C GLY A 632 2.61 -15.75 28.94
N MET A 633 1.97 -14.91 28.11
CA MET A 633 0.75 -15.26 27.37
C MET A 633 0.89 -16.48 26.46
N TYR A 634 2.10 -16.71 25.94
CA TYR A 634 2.46 -17.80 25.02
C TYR A 634 3.57 -18.69 25.58
N GLY A 635 3.67 -18.82 26.91
CA GLY A 635 4.66 -19.64 27.59
C GLY A 635 5.90 -18.88 28.08
N ALA A 636 6.84 -19.64 28.65
CA ALA A 636 8.08 -19.13 29.25
C ALA A 636 9.17 -18.90 28.18
N GLY A 637 8.94 -17.93 27.30
CA GLY A 637 9.87 -17.52 26.24
C GLY A 637 10.31 -16.07 26.37
N ILE A 638 11.19 -15.64 25.46
CA ILE A 638 11.66 -14.25 25.34
C ILE A 638 10.81 -13.54 24.29
N TYR A 639 10.20 -12.43 24.68
CA TYR A 639 9.23 -11.70 23.87
C TYR A 639 9.90 -10.54 23.15
N PHE A 640 9.59 -10.41 21.87
CA PHE A 640 10.03 -9.34 20.98
C PHE A 640 8.84 -8.73 20.24
N ALA A 641 8.96 -7.45 19.87
CA ALA A 641 7.92 -6.72 19.16
C ALA A 641 8.42 -6.13 17.84
N SER A 642 7.49 -5.95 16.90
CA SER A 642 7.71 -5.14 15.70
C SER A 642 7.75 -3.64 16.04
N ASP A 643 6.93 -3.20 16.99
CA ASP A 643 6.72 -1.78 17.27
C ASP A 643 7.65 -1.25 18.37
N SER A 644 8.46 -0.24 18.06
CA SER A 644 9.38 0.42 19.00
C SER A 644 8.61 1.07 20.16
N SER A 645 7.53 1.77 19.83
CA SER A 645 6.63 2.43 20.77
C SER A 645 5.94 1.48 21.77
N LYS A 646 5.71 0.21 21.39
CA LYS A 646 5.19 -0.80 22.32
C LYS A 646 6.26 -1.15 23.35
N SER A 647 7.46 -1.48 22.89
CA SER A 647 8.59 -1.89 23.74
C SER A 647 9.14 -0.74 24.59
N ALA A 648 8.93 0.53 24.19
CA ALA A 648 9.38 1.70 24.92
C ALA A 648 8.46 2.14 26.07
N ARG A 649 7.28 1.52 26.24
CA ARG A 649 6.35 1.85 27.33
C ARG A 649 7.01 1.61 28.69
N GLU A 650 6.72 2.49 29.64
CA GLU A 650 7.29 2.46 31.00
C GLU A 650 7.09 1.11 31.70
N ILE A 651 5.98 0.41 31.44
CA ILE A 651 5.72 -0.94 31.97
C ILE A 651 6.78 -1.99 31.56
N TYR A 652 7.49 -1.76 30.45
CA TYR A 652 8.55 -2.65 29.96
C TYR A 652 9.93 -2.07 30.28
N THR A 653 10.15 -0.79 29.99
CA THR A 653 11.45 -0.14 30.20
C THR A 653 11.74 0.23 31.65
N LYS A 654 10.73 0.23 32.52
CA LYS A 654 10.81 0.65 33.93
C LYS A 654 11.50 2.02 34.10
N GLY A 655 11.23 2.95 33.17
CA GLY A 655 11.80 4.29 33.18
C GLY A 655 13.26 4.39 32.74
N SER A 656 13.86 3.33 32.18
CA SER A 656 15.26 3.34 31.72
C SER A 656 15.52 4.29 30.55
N ASN A 657 14.47 4.61 29.78
CA ASN A 657 14.57 5.31 28.49
C ASN A 657 15.57 4.66 27.51
N MET A 658 15.74 3.34 27.63
CA MET A 658 16.57 2.53 26.75
C MET A 658 15.71 1.48 26.05
N LEU A 659 15.97 1.27 24.76
CA LEU A 659 15.33 0.25 23.94
C LEU A 659 16.39 -0.62 23.28
N MET A 660 16.21 -1.94 23.28
CA MET A 660 17.14 -2.86 22.61
C MET A 660 16.62 -3.23 21.24
N LEU A 661 17.49 -3.20 20.23
CA LEU A 661 17.24 -3.75 18.90
C LEU A 661 18.10 -5.00 18.73
N CYS A 662 17.44 -6.15 18.57
CA CYS A 662 18.07 -7.47 18.65
C CYS A 662 17.95 -8.21 17.32
N GLU A 663 19.00 -8.93 16.92
CA GLU A 663 18.91 -9.96 15.88
C GLU A 663 18.24 -11.19 16.48
N VAL A 664 17.12 -11.62 15.90
CA VAL A 664 16.31 -12.73 16.40
C VAL A 664 16.16 -13.78 15.31
N LEU A 665 16.64 -14.99 15.59
CA LEU A 665 16.47 -16.18 14.76
C LEU A 665 15.06 -16.73 14.97
N LEU A 666 14.15 -16.32 14.07
CA LEU A 666 12.78 -16.80 14.10
C LEU A 666 12.69 -18.22 13.53
N GLY A 667 13.49 -18.55 12.52
CA GLY A 667 13.39 -19.83 11.84
C GLY A 667 11.96 -20.12 11.39
N ARG A 668 11.54 -21.38 11.44
CA ARG A 668 10.16 -21.75 11.13
C ARG A 668 9.23 -21.37 12.29
N SER A 669 8.37 -20.37 12.13
CA SER A 669 7.48 -19.89 13.21
C SER A 669 6.11 -20.58 13.23
N LEU A 670 5.62 -20.91 14.41
CA LEU A 670 4.23 -21.31 14.65
C LEU A 670 3.35 -20.06 14.83
N THR A 671 2.35 -19.87 13.98
CA THR A 671 1.39 -18.76 14.12
C THR A 671 0.26 -19.12 15.09
N VAL A 672 0.06 -18.33 16.14
CA VAL A 672 -0.93 -18.59 17.19
C VAL A 672 -1.87 -17.39 17.37
N LEU A 673 -3.18 -17.64 17.29
CA LEU A 673 -4.21 -16.58 17.38
C LEU A 673 -4.76 -16.37 18.80
N GLY A 674 -4.56 -17.29 19.75
CA GLY A 674 -5.12 -17.18 21.10
C GLY A 674 -4.12 -17.52 22.20
N ALA A 675 -4.25 -16.85 23.35
CA ALA A 675 -3.42 -17.12 24.52
C ALA A 675 -3.70 -18.52 25.07
N THR A 676 -2.63 -19.29 25.30
CA THR A 676 -2.69 -20.57 26.03
C THR A 676 -1.66 -20.50 27.13
N LYS A 677 -2.10 -20.23 28.37
CA LYS A 677 -1.21 -19.78 29.45
C LYS A 677 -0.12 -20.77 29.90
N ASP A 678 -0.16 -22.06 29.53
CA ASP A 678 0.80 -23.04 30.06
C ASP A 678 1.33 -24.08 29.07
N THR A 679 1.35 -23.82 27.76
CA THR A 679 1.54 -24.94 26.81
C THR A 679 2.78 -24.89 25.92
N TYR A 680 3.44 -23.75 25.69
CA TYR A 680 4.58 -23.67 24.76
C TYR A 680 5.93 -23.51 25.49
N ASN A 681 6.87 -24.34 25.10
CA ASN A 681 8.26 -24.34 25.56
C ASN A 681 9.17 -24.90 24.45
N PHE A 682 10.48 -24.82 24.65
CA PHE A 682 11.48 -25.29 23.69
C PHE A 682 11.26 -26.74 23.21
N LYS A 683 10.95 -27.66 24.15
CA LYS A 683 10.74 -29.09 23.84
C LYS A 683 9.55 -29.28 22.89
N ARG A 684 8.44 -28.59 23.17
CA ARG A 684 7.23 -28.66 22.35
C ARG A 684 7.44 -28.06 20.96
N MET A 685 8.07 -26.88 20.88
CA MET A 685 8.39 -26.26 19.58
C MET A 685 9.20 -27.21 18.69
N ARG A 686 10.23 -27.85 19.26
CA ARG A 686 11.00 -28.87 18.53
C ARG A 686 10.17 -30.08 18.10
N GLN A 687 9.30 -30.60 18.96
CA GLN A 687 8.42 -31.73 18.63
C GLN A 687 7.45 -31.40 17.50
N GLU A 688 6.88 -30.20 17.51
CA GLU A 688 5.94 -29.72 16.49
C GLU A 688 6.63 -29.18 15.23
N LYS A 689 7.97 -29.26 15.17
CA LYS A 689 8.80 -28.81 14.03
C LYS A 689 8.75 -27.30 13.77
N TYR A 690 8.83 -26.50 14.84
CA TYR A 690 8.94 -25.05 14.81
C TYR A 690 10.14 -24.55 15.66
N ASP A 691 10.70 -23.41 15.28
CA ASP A 691 11.82 -22.74 15.95
C ASP A 691 11.36 -21.57 16.84
N SER A 692 10.22 -20.94 16.54
CA SER A 692 9.67 -19.81 17.28
C SER A 692 8.16 -19.76 17.21
N LEU A 693 7.55 -18.83 17.95
CA LEU A 693 6.13 -18.55 17.92
C LEU A 693 5.90 -17.12 17.44
N PHE A 694 4.89 -16.93 16.59
CA PHE A 694 4.41 -15.64 16.12
C PHE A 694 2.94 -15.46 16.50
N ALA A 695 2.63 -14.40 17.24
CA ALA A 695 1.27 -13.99 17.56
C ALA A 695 0.94 -12.70 16.79
N PRO A 696 0.00 -12.75 15.83
CA PRO A 696 -0.35 -11.57 15.04
C PRO A 696 -1.19 -10.60 15.86
N ARG A 697 -1.01 -9.29 15.57
CA ARG A 697 -1.84 -8.20 16.07
C ARG A 697 -3.33 -8.41 15.87
N ASN A 698 -4.14 -7.64 16.61
CA ASN A 698 -5.61 -7.63 16.55
C ASN A 698 -6.28 -9.00 16.83
N SER A 699 -5.61 -9.89 17.55
CA SER A 699 -6.12 -11.21 17.91
C SER A 699 -6.90 -11.23 19.24
N ARG A 700 -7.31 -10.06 19.77
CA ARG A 700 -8.08 -9.96 21.02
C ARG A 700 -9.41 -10.71 20.99
N ALA A 701 -10.05 -10.82 19.82
CA ALA A 701 -11.29 -11.59 19.66
C ALA A 701 -11.11 -13.07 20.04
N THR A 702 -9.89 -13.59 19.94
CA THR A 702 -9.50 -14.96 20.31
C THR A 702 -8.61 -14.98 21.56
N ASN A 703 -8.70 -13.95 22.41
CA ASN A 703 -7.90 -13.80 23.63
C ASN A 703 -6.37 -13.69 23.36
N GLY A 704 -5.97 -13.13 22.22
CA GLY A 704 -4.58 -12.89 21.81
C GLY A 704 -4.08 -11.47 22.07
N VAL A 705 -3.16 -10.99 21.23
CA VAL A 705 -2.43 -9.72 21.41
C VAL A 705 -2.97 -8.57 20.56
N MET A 706 -2.80 -7.36 21.09
CA MET A 706 -3.12 -6.11 20.39
C MET A 706 -2.08 -5.78 19.31
N ASN A 707 -0.82 -6.10 19.58
CA ASN A 707 0.34 -5.79 18.73
C ASN A 707 1.14 -7.06 18.51
N ASP A 708 1.78 -7.20 17.35
CA ASP A 708 2.59 -8.39 16.99
C ASP A 708 3.57 -8.76 18.11
N GLU A 709 3.65 -10.07 18.39
CA GLU A 709 4.63 -10.64 19.31
C GLU A 709 5.35 -11.82 18.67
N PHE A 710 6.66 -11.84 18.86
CA PHE A 710 7.53 -12.95 18.49
C PHE A 710 8.11 -13.51 19.77
N VAL A 711 8.03 -14.83 19.92
CA VAL A 711 8.50 -15.52 21.12
C VAL A 711 9.50 -16.59 20.71
N VAL A 712 10.70 -16.52 21.29
CA VAL A 712 11.73 -17.56 21.16
C VAL A 712 11.94 -18.25 22.51
N PHE A 713 12.27 -19.54 22.46
CA PHE A 713 12.32 -20.37 23.67
C PHE A 713 13.73 -20.85 24.02
N GLU A 714 14.73 -20.43 23.25
CA GLU A 714 16.15 -20.65 23.54
C GLU A 714 16.87 -19.28 23.54
N PRO A 715 17.51 -18.87 24.64
CA PRO A 715 18.25 -17.61 24.72
C PRO A 715 19.27 -17.38 23.60
N ALA A 716 19.91 -18.43 23.09
CA ALA A 716 20.86 -18.31 22.00
C ALA A 716 20.21 -17.89 20.64
N GLN A 717 18.88 -17.88 20.53
CA GLN A 717 18.16 -17.39 19.35
C GLN A 717 18.18 -15.87 19.19
N ALA A 718 18.59 -15.11 20.21
CA ALA A 718 18.55 -13.66 20.17
C ALA A 718 19.91 -13.06 20.54
N TYR A 719 20.38 -12.13 19.72
CA TYR A 719 21.60 -11.38 19.93
C TYR A 719 21.29 -9.88 20.10
N PRO A 720 21.64 -9.26 21.25
CA PRO A 720 21.45 -7.83 21.45
C PRO A 720 22.45 -7.05 20.59
N LYS A 721 21.97 -6.38 19.54
CA LYS A 721 22.84 -5.72 18.56
C LYS A 721 23.02 -4.23 18.85
N TYR A 722 21.95 -3.53 19.21
CA TYR A 722 22.00 -2.10 19.53
C TYR A 722 21.23 -1.76 20.80
N ILE A 723 21.72 -0.74 21.50
CA ILE A 723 21.02 -0.03 22.58
C ILE A 723 20.68 1.36 22.06
N VAL A 724 19.39 1.68 22.05
CA VAL A 724 18.86 2.98 21.64
C VAL A 724 18.48 3.75 22.90
N HIS A 725 19.16 4.87 23.13
CA HIS A 725 18.84 5.81 24.21
C HIS A 725 17.93 6.88 23.64
N TYR A 726 16.82 7.14 24.33
CA TYR A 726 15.87 8.16 23.92
C TYR A 726 15.51 9.09 25.07
N SER A 727 14.97 10.25 24.75
CA SER A 727 14.28 11.10 25.73
C SER A 727 12.86 11.39 25.27
N CYS A 728 11.94 11.36 26.22
CA CYS A 728 10.59 11.87 26.04
C CYS A 728 10.62 13.36 26.43
N VAL A 729 10.14 14.25 25.55
CA VAL A 729 10.11 15.68 25.84
C VAL A 729 8.99 15.96 26.86
N ASP A 730 9.35 16.08 28.14
CA ASP A 730 8.50 16.71 29.15
C ASP A 730 8.59 18.24 28.99
N GLY A 731 7.48 18.87 28.58
CA GLY A 731 7.42 20.31 28.24
C GLY A 731 7.67 21.30 29.40
N SER A 732 8.24 20.89 30.54
CA SER A 732 8.54 21.74 31.70
C SER A 732 10.03 22.02 31.90
N ALA A 733 10.95 21.12 31.51
CA ALA A 733 12.38 21.22 31.83
C ALA A 733 13.19 22.11 30.85
N ALA A 734 12.68 22.37 29.65
CA ALA A 734 13.36 23.16 28.62
C ALA A 734 13.46 24.68 28.93
N LEU A 735 12.90 25.14 30.06
CA LEU A 735 12.68 26.55 30.40
C LEU A 735 13.92 27.35 30.81
N LYS A 736 15.06 26.70 30.99
CA LYS A 736 16.28 27.35 31.50
C LYS A 736 17.07 28.13 30.43
N GLY A 737 16.71 28.02 29.15
CA GLY A 737 17.47 28.61 28.03
C GLY A 737 16.85 29.82 27.34
N LEU A 738 15.69 30.31 27.77
CA LEU A 738 15.07 31.50 27.14
C LEU A 738 15.81 32.77 27.61
N PRO A 739 16.24 33.67 26.69
CA PRO A 739 16.92 34.92 27.06
C PRO A 739 16.04 35.80 27.96
N THR A 740 16.69 36.48 28.89
CA THR A 740 16.07 37.32 29.92
C THR A 740 15.33 38.51 29.30
N VAL A 741 13.99 38.40 29.28
CA VAL A 741 12.97 39.44 29.52
C VAL A 741 13.09 40.75 28.70
N LEU A 742 12.19 40.93 27.72
CA LEU A 742 11.65 42.26 27.40
C LEU A 742 10.84 42.73 28.62
N ALA A 743 10.89 44.03 28.95
CA ALA A 743 10.52 44.70 30.21
C ALA A 743 9.16 44.38 30.91
N GLU A 744 8.40 43.37 30.48
CA GLU A 744 7.06 43.04 30.95
C GLU A 744 6.84 41.53 31.26
N GLY A 745 7.88 40.69 31.23
CA GLY A 745 7.76 39.27 31.62
C GLY A 745 7.14 38.34 30.56
N VAL A 746 7.09 38.77 29.29
CA VAL A 746 6.61 37.98 28.15
C VAL A 746 7.68 37.96 27.06
N THR A 747 8.02 36.77 26.56
CA THR A 747 8.99 36.61 25.46
C THR A 747 8.27 36.36 24.15
N ARG A 748 8.48 37.22 23.15
CA ARG A 748 7.90 37.09 21.82
C ARG A 748 8.81 36.24 20.92
N ILE A 749 8.22 35.23 20.29
CA ILE A 749 8.88 34.30 19.37
C ILE A 749 8.15 34.40 18.03
N ASN A 750 8.77 35.03 17.06
CA ASN A 750 8.22 35.11 15.70
C ASN A 750 8.39 33.76 14.99
N ARG A 751 7.59 33.52 13.95
CA ARG A 751 7.81 32.39 13.04
C ARG A 751 9.28 32.38 12.56
N PRO A 752 10.01 31.27 12.75
CA PRO A 752 11.38 31.13 12.26
C PRO A 752 11.45 31.33 10.75
N GLN A 753 12.44 32.08 10.26
CA GLN A 753 12.69 32.20 8.82
C GLN A 753 13.43 30.97 8.29
N ARG A 754 13.29 30.68 6.99
CA ARG A 754 13.75 29.44 6.31
C ARG A 754 15.24 29.09 6.51
N HIS A 755 16.09 30.04 6.90
CA HIS A 755 17.54 29.86 7.03
C HIS A 755 18.05 29.82 8.49
N GLU A 756 17.16 29.92 9.49
CA GLU A 756 17.52 29.98 10.92
C GLU A 756 17.04 28.75 11.71
N VAL A 757 16.90 27.59 11.03
CA VAL A 757 16.49 26.33 11.67
C VAL A 757 17.67 25.75 12.45
N ASP A 758 17.81 26.18 13.70
CA ASP A 758 18.76 25.63 14.66
C ASP A 758 17.99 24.87 15.76
N GLN A 759 18.13 23.55 15.82
CA GLN A 759 17.50 22.71 16.83
C GLN A 759 18.08 22.93 18.24
N ASN A 760 19.25 23.58 18.34
CA ASN A 760 19.84 24.00 19.60
C ASN A 760 19.35 25.38 20.04
N ASN A 761 18.66 26.13 19.18
CA ASN A 761 18.07 27.42 19.54
C ASN A 761 16.79 27.20 20.37
N PRO A 762 16.79 27.60 21.66
CA PRO A 762 15.63 27.39 22.54
C PRO A 762 14.35 28.02 21.97
N LEU A 763 14.45 29.18 21.31
CA LEU A 763 13.30 29.87 20.71
C LEU A 763 12.64 29.03 19.61
N PHE A 764 13.44 28.36 18.78
CA PHE A 764 12.96 27.47 17.72
C PHE A 764 12.25 26.24 18.31
N VAL A 765 12.82 25.64 19.35
CA VAL A 765 12.22 24.51 20.08
C VAL A 765 10.87 24.91 20.69
N TYR A 766 10.81 26.09 21.31
CA TYR A 766 9.56 26.62 21.88
C TYR A 766 8.49 26.88 20.83
N TRP A 767 8.86 27.53 19.73
CA TRP A 767 7.94 27.77 18.63
C TRP A 767 7.41 26.45 18.06
N SER A 768 8.29 25.47 17.85
CA SER A 768 7.94 24.16 17.29
C SER A 768 7.03 23.35 18.20
N LEU A 769 7.26 23.38 19.53
CA LEU A 769 6.41 22.72 20.52
C LEU A 769 4.99 23.30 20.52
N VAL A 770 4.89 24.62 20.56
CA VAL A 770 3.59 25.32 20.58
C VAL A 770 2.87 25.17 19.25
N ASN A 771 3.59 25.31 18.13
CA ASN A 771 3.05 25.11 16.79
C ASN A 771 2.54 23.68 16.60
N SER A 772 3.32 22.66 17.00
CA SER A 772 2.90 21.26 16.90
C SER A 772 1.66 20.98 17.77
N ARG A 773 1.59 21.54 18.98
CA ARG A 773 0.47 21.30 19.91
C ARG A 773 -0.80 22.06 19.52
N PHE A 774 -0.65 23.24 18.92
CA PHE A 774 -1.76 24.01 18.36
C PHE A 774 -2.29 23.36 17.09
N LEU A 775 -1.42 22.92 16.19
CA LEU A 775 -1.82 22.27 14.94
C LEU A 775 -2.28 20.81 15.13
N SER A 776 -1.83 20.10 16.17
CA SER A 776 -2.20 18.68 16.37
C SER A 776 -3.70 18.45 16.57
N GLY A 777 -4.45 19.47 16.99
CA GLY A 777 -5.92 19.40 17.11
C GLY A 777 -6.69 19.95 15.91
N LEU A 778 -5.99 20.43 14.86
CA LEU A 778 -6.60 21.13 13.73
C LEU A 778 -6.44 20.31 12.45
N THR A 779 -7.56 19.82 11.91
CA THR A 779 -7.64 18.98 10.70
C THR A 779 -7.61 19.77 9.39
N THR A 780 -7.63 21.11 9.46
CA THR A 780 -7.75 22.02 8.31
C THR A 780 -6.40 22.50 7.78
N HIS A 781 -6.33 22.69 6.46
CA HIS A 781 -5.25 23.40 5.78
C HIS A 781 -5.54 24.91 5.84
N GLY A 782 -4.50 25.74 5.91
CA GLY A 782 -4.63 27.21 5.87
C GLY A 782 -4.39 27.95 7.19
N ILE A 783 -4.16 27.27 8.32
CA ILE A 783 -3.82 27.91 9.59
C ILE A 783 -2.30 27.94 9.77
N THR A 784 -1.72 29.13 9.90
CA THR A 784 -0.29 29.33 10.12
C THR A 784 -0.07 30.07 11.42
N VAL A 785 0.70 29.51 12.36
CA VAL A 785 1.15 30.25 13.54
C VAL A 785 2.17 31.29 13.10
N THR A 786 1.84 32.56 13.28
CA THR A 786 2.68 33.69 12.87
C THR A 786 3.62 34.13 13.99
N GLN A 787 3.16 34.04 15.24
CA GLN A 787 3.92 34.42 16.42
C GLN A 787 3.43 33.65 17.66
N VAL A 788 4.35 33.33 18.55
CA VAL A 788 4.07 32.75 19.87
C VAL A 788 4.64 33.69 20.93
N GLN A 789 3.84 34.10 21.89
CA GLN A 789 4.30 34.82 23.07
C GLN A 789 4.33 33.86 24.26
N VAL A 790 5.46 33.76 24.96
CA VAL A 790 5.66 32.89 26.12
C VAL A 790 5.55 33.74 27.38
N ASN A 791 4.60 33.42 28.26
CA ASN A 791 4.47 34.08 29.56
C ASN A 791 5.54 33.57 30.52
N GLN A 792 6.31 34.48 31.09
CA GLN A 792 7.33 34.24 32.11
C GLN A 792 7.12 35.11 33.35
N ASN A 793 5.94 35.72 33.51
CA ASN A 793 5.59 36.51 34.68
C ASN A 793 5.61 35.61 35.94
N SER A 794 6.60 35.84 36.80
CA SER A 794 6.85 35.07 38.02
C SER A 794 5.72 35.20 39.03
N ASP A 795 5.07 36.36 39.10
CA ASP A 795 4.03 36.64 40.09
C ASP A 795 2.73 35.90 39.75
N LEU A 796 2.34 35.88 38.47
CA LEU A 796 1.20 35.09 38.00
C LEU A 796 1.43 33.59 38.17
N LEU A 797 2.65 33.13 37.84
CA LEU A 797 3.02 31.74 38.04
C LEU A 797 3.01 31.37 39.54
N ALA A 798 3.52 32.24 40.41
CA ALA A 798 3.51 32.03 41.85
C ALA A 798 2.09 31.97 42.43
N LYS A 799 1.17 32.83 41.97
CA LYS A 799 -0.25 32.77 42.34
C LYS A 799 -0.91 31.45 41.93
N PHE A 800 -0.68 31.01 40.69
CA PHE A 800 -1.17 29.73 40.17
C PHE A 800 -0.60 28.54 40.95
N GLU A 801 0.71 28.54 41.21
CA GLU A 801 1.38 27.47 41.97
C GLU A 801 0.94 27.41 43.43
N ALA A 802 0.75 28.58 44.08
CA ALA A 802 0.19 28.64 45.43
C ALA A 802 -1.24 28.07 45.48
N ARG A 803 -2.04 28.30 44.43
CA ARG A 803 -3.39 27.70 44.30
C ARG A 803 -3.32 26.19 44.05
N ARG A 804 -2.40 25.73 43.20
CA ARG A 804 -2.16 24.29 42.92
C ARG A 804 -1.74 23.55 44.18
N LEU A 805 -0.82 24.11 44.96
CA LEU A 805 -0.37 23.55 46.23
C LEU A 805 -1.52 23.43 47.24
N LYS A 806 -2.37 24.47 47.33
CA LYS A 806 -3.60 24.43 48.16
C LYS A 806 -4.63 23.40 47.68
N ALA A 807 -4.66 23.07 46.38
CA ALA A 807 -5.55 22.08 45.79
C ALA A 807 -5.06 20.62 45.95
N GLY A 808 -3.88 20.40 46.54
CA GLY A 808 -3.27 19.08 46.75
C GLY A 808 -2.23 18.76 45.68
N ALA A 809 -1.02 18.38 46.12
CA ALA A 809 0.20 18.24 45.31
C ALA A 809 0.16 17.23 44.13
N ALA A 810 -0.99 16.59 43.87
CA ALA A 810 -1.17 15.58 42.82
C ALA A 810 -2.07 16.02 41.65
N ALA A 811 -2.61 17.25 41.64
CA ALA A 811 -3.38 17.73 40.49
C ALA A 811 -2.46 17.92 39.27
N LYS A 812 -2.45 16.94 38.35
CA LYS A 812 -1.91 17.13 37.00
C LYS A 812 -2.62 18.37 36.43
N ALA A 813 -1.88 19.43 36.14
CA ALA A 813 -2.43 20.63 35.53
C ALA A 813 -2.44 20.43 34.01
N PRO A 814 -3.58 20.07 33.39
CA PRO A 814 -3.65 19.94 31.95
C PRO A 814 -3.46 21.30 31.29
N TYR A 815 -3.11 21.25 30.01
CA TYR A 815 -3.17 22.42 29.15
C TYR A 815 -4.54 22.47 28.47
N GLY A 816 -5.15 23.65 28.42
CA GLY A 816 -6.38 23.90 27.66
C GLY A 816 -6.31 25.23 26.93
N PHE A 817 -6.98 25.29 25.78
CA PHE A 817 -7.09 26.46 24.94
C PHE A 817 -8.32 27.29 25.30
N THR A 818 -8.16 28.60 25.34
CA THR A 818 -9.26 29.58 25.35
C THR A 818 -8.95 30.69 24.35
N TRP A 819 -9.91 31.56 24.07
CA TRP A 819 -9.83 32.56 23.01
C TRP A 819 -9.87 33.97 23.58
N ALA A 820 -9.04 34.86 23.04
CA ALA A 820 -9.11 36.29 23.31
C ALA A 820 -9.84 36.98 22.15
N ALA A 821 -10.64 38.00 22.44
CA ALA A 821 -11.36 38.77 21.44
C ALA A 821 -10.42 39.61 20.57
N ASP A 822 -9.34 40.13 21.15
CA ASP A 822 -8.32 40.93 20.46
C ASP A 822 -6.92 40.82 21.09
N GLN A 823 -5.94 41.50 20.46
CA GLN A 823 -4.56 41.52 20.94
C GLN A 823 -4.38 42.25 22.28
N ARG A 824 -5.18 43.29 22.57
CA ARG A 824 -5.08 44.05 23.83
C ARG A 824 -5.55 43.21 25.01
N GLU A 825 -6.62 42.44 24.83
CA GLU A 825 -7.11 41.49 25.83
C GLU A 825 -6.07 40.41 26.11
N ALA A 826 -5.47 39.83 25.06
CA ALA A 826 -4.42 38.83 25.22
C ALA A 826 -3.19 39.38 25.96
N GLU A 827 -2.72 40.58 25.59
CA GLU A 827 -1.61 41.25 26.26
C GLU A 827 -1.94 41.57 27.72
N SER A 828 -3.16 42.03 28.00
CA SER A 828 -3.64 42.25 29.36
C SER A 828 -3.65 40.94 30.17
N VAL A 829 -4.19 39.85 29.63
CA VAL A 829 -4.24 38.55 30.31
C VAL A 829 -2.85 37.98 30.55
N MET A 830 -1.93 38.13 29.59
CA MET A 830 -0.54 37.69 29.75
C MET A 830 0.20 38.52 30.81
N LYS A 831 -0.14 39.81 30.98
CA LYS A 831 0.51 40.73 31.93
C LYS A 831 -0.08 40.66 33.35
N SER A 832 -1.39 40.66 33.48
CA SER A 832 -2.10 40.77 34.77
C SER A 832 -2.92 39.55 35.16
N GLY A 833 -2.96 38.51 34.33
CA GLY A 833 -3.85 37.36 34.51
C GLY A 833 -5.29 37.67 34.09
N PHE A 834 -6.17 36.68 34.19
CA PHE A 834 -7.60 36.87 33.92
C PHE A 834 -8.24 37.80 34.97
N SER A 835 -9.16 38.66 34.56
CA SER A 835 -9.87 39.52 35.52
C SER A 835 -10.99 38.72 36.21
N PRO A 836 -11.31 38.98 37.50
CA PRO A 836 -12.40 38.29 38.20
C PRO A 836 -13.76 38.35 37.49
N ALA A 837 -14.04 39.45 36.79
CA ALA A 837 -15.27 39.62 36.00
C ALA A 837 -15.29 38.78 34.71
N ALA A 838 -14.11 38.48 34.12
CA ALA A 838 -13.98 37.68 32.90
C ALA A 838 -14.02 36.18 33.14
N VAL A 839 -13.82 35.71 34.38
CA VAL A 839 -13.80 34.26 34.70
C VAL A 839 -15.16 33.59 34.52
N SER A 840 -16.24 34.32 34.79
CA SER A 840 -17.62 33.89 34.61
C SER A 840 -17.96 33.75 33.12
N GLY A 841 -17.68 32.58 32.54
CA GLY A 841 -18.01 32.25 31.15
C GLY A 841 -16.84 31.74 30.30
N LEU A 842 -15.60 31.78 30.81
CA LEU A 842 -14.45 31.22 30.13
C LEU A 842 -14.54 29.69 30.07
N LYS A 843 -14.46 29.16 28.85
CA LYS A 843 -14.35 27.74 28.58
C LYS A 843 -12.98 27.42 28.02
N PHE A 844 -12.45 26.27 28.45
CA PHE A 844 -11.18 25.76 27.99
C PHE A 844 -11.37 24.41 27.30
N THR A 845 -10.80 24.21 26.13
CA THR A 845 -10.85 22.93 25.42
C THR A 845 -9.47 22.28 25.38
N GLN A 846 -9.42 20.95 25.45
CA GLN A 846 -8.14 20.22 25.41
C GLN A 846 -7.44 20.34 24.03
N LEU A 847 -8.23 20.50 22.97
CA LEU A 847 -7.80 20.77 21.61
C LEU A 847 -8.41 22.09 21.11
N PRO A 848 -7.77 22.81 20.16
CA PRO A 848 -8.32 24.02 19.59
C PRO A 848 -9.67 23.77 18.88
N ASP A 849 -10.68 24.59 19.18
CA ASP A 849 -12.03 24.51 18.60
C ASP A 849 -12.16 25.41 17.36
N LEU A 850 -12.37 24.79 16.19
CA LEU A 850 -12.50 25.46 14.90
C LEU A 850 -13.72 26.39 14.79
N GLN A 851 -14.84 26.10 15.47
CA GLN A 851 -16.01 26.98 15.45
C GLN A 851 -15.73 28.27 16.21
N GLN A 852 -15.09 28.16 17.38
CA GLN A 852 -14.69 29.32 18.18
C GLN A 852 -13.60 30.15 17.48
N MET A 853 -12.65 29.49 16.79
CA MET A 853 -11.65 30.17 15.94
C MET A 853 -12.27 31.03 14.84
N ARG A 854 -13.34 30.56 14.21
CA ARG A 854 -14.04 31.28 13.14
C ARG A 854 -14.93 32.41 13.67
N ALA A 855 -15.44 32.27 14.90
CA ALA A 855 -16.29 33.26 15.55
C ALA A 855 -15.51 34.46 16.16
N ALA A 856 -14.18 34.35 16.32
CA ALA A 856 -13.32 35.44 16.79
C ALA A 856 -13.12 36.50 15.68
N VAL A 857 -14.11 37.37 15.50
CA VAL A 857 -14.19 38.38 14.41
C VAL A 857 -13.13 39.50 14.51
N GLY A 858 -12.34 39.57 15.58
CA GLY A 858 -11.39 40.70 15.82
C GLY A 858 -9.94 40.31 16.11
N GLY A 859 -9.63 39.03 16.31
CA GLY A 859 -8.30 38.61 16.76
C GLY A 859 -8.06 37.14 16.51
N ARG A 860 -7.16 36.84 15.56
CA ARG A 860 -6.68 35.48 15.30
C ARG A 860 -5.68 35.05 16.39
N LEU A 861 -6.17 34.92 17.62
CA LEU A 861 -5.34 34.78 18.80
C LEU A 861 -5.92 33.75 19.78
N ALA A 862 -5.13 32.74 20.11
CA ALA A 862 -5.47 31.70 21.09
C ALA A 862 -4.61 31.81 22.34
N LEU A 863 -5.17 31.56 23.51
CA LEU A 863 -4.45 31.45 24.77
C LEU A 863 -4.36 29.97 25.17
N LEU A 864 -3.14 29.47 25.32
CA LEU A 864 -2.89 28.13 25.86
C LEU A 864 -2.52 28.25 27.34
N CYS A 865 -3.41 27.78 28.20
CA CYS A 865 -3.34 27.95 29.64
C CYS A 865 -3.04 26.63 30.35
N LYS A 866 -2.27 26.68 31.45
CA LYS A 866 -2.28 25.60 32.45
C LYS A 866 -3.49 25.79 33.35
N LEU A 867 -4.19 24.71 33.66
CA LEU A 867 -5.48 24.79 34.33
C LEU A 867 -5.53 23.95 35.60
N LEU A 868 -6.25 24.46 36.59
CA LEU A 868 -6.75 23.74 37.76
C LEU A 868 -8.27 23.67 37.62
N PRO A 869 -8.80 22.64 36.92
CA PRO A 869 -10.23 22.58 36.60
C PRO A 869 -11.08 22.47 37.86
N SER A 870 -12.21 23.16 37.86
CA SER A 870 -13.22 22.98 38.91
C SER A 870 -14.08 21.75 38.65
N ARG A 871 -14.56 21.11 39.71
CA ARG A 871 -15.23 19.79 39.65
C ARG A 871 -16.41 19.80 38.66
N HIS A 872 -16.22 19.17 37.50
CA HIS A 872 -17.16 18.30 36.79
C HIS A 872 -16.47 17.70 35.55
N ALA A 873 -15.75 16.59 35.73
CA ALA A 873 -15.40 15.67 34.64
C ALA A 873 -16.34 14.47 34.74
N GLY A 874 -17.58 14.65 34.31
CA GLY A 874 -18.54 13.56 34.09
C GLY A 874 -18.56 13.26 32.60
N SER A 875 -18.32 12.00 32.24
CA SER A 875 -18.08 11.44 30.89
C SER A 875 -16.63 11.59 30.41
N GLY A 876 -15.97 10.45 30.13
CA GLY A 876 -14.61 10.38 29.59
C GLY A 876 -14.53 10.80 28.12
N ASP A 877 -15.21 11.89 27.76
CA ASP A 877 -15.20 12.48 26.43
C ASP A 877 -14.07 13.54 26.34
N PRO A 878 -13.02 13.32 25.52
CA PRO A 878 -11.93 14.28 25.33
C PRO A 878 -12.36 15.62 24.71
N GLY A 879 -13.62 15.76 24.26
CA GLY A 879 -14.17 17.00 23.69
C GLY A 879 -14.85 17.97 24.67
N ALA A 880 -15.08 17.59 25.93
CA ALA A 880 -15.85 18.43 26.86
C ALA A 880 -15.06 19.66 27.37
N PRO A 881 -15.63 20.89 27.33
CA PRO A 881 -14.94 22.10 27.80
C PRO A 881 -14.84 22.15 29.33
N TRP A 882 -13.69 22.60 29.83
CA TRP A 882 -13.43 22.85 31.25
C TRP A 882 -13.73 24.31 31.64
N SER A 883 -14.18 24.50 32.87
CA SER A 883 -14.37 25.81 33.50
C SER A 883 -13.39 25.98 34.66
N ILE A 884 -13.15 27.23 35.04
CA ILE A 884 -12.34 27.60 36.21
C ILE A 884 -13.17 28.48 37.15
N ASP A 885 -12.96 28.34 38.46
CA ASP A 885 -13.74 29.07 39.47
C ASP A 885 -13.09 30.39 39.93
N SER A 886 -11.82 30.61 39.58
CA SER A 886 -11.04 31.77 40.00
C SER A 886 -9.96 32.08 38.97
N PRO A 887 -9.55 33.34 38.79
CA PRO A 887 -8.44 33.70 37.90
C PRO A 887 -7.16 32.92 38.18
N ASP A 888 -6.86 32.67 39.45
CA ASP A 888 -5.64 31.98 39.87
C ASP A 888 -5.67 30.48 39.54
N CYS A 889 -6.78 29.94 39.04
CA CYS A 889 -6.89 28.57 38.54
C CYS A 889 -6.43 28.41 37.08
N ALA A 890 -6.10 29.50 36.38
CA ALA A 890 -5.54 29.45 35.03
C ALA A 890 -4.28 30.29 34.92
N TYR A 891 -3.20 29.68 34.44
CA TYR A 891 -1.98 30.39 34.09
C TYR A 891 -1.86 30.49 32.56
N PRO A 892 -2.02 31.68 31.96
CA PRO A 892 -1.89 31.87 30.52
C PRO A 892 -0.44 31.71 30.12
N ARG A 893 -0.10 30.54 29.58
CA ARG A 893 1.29 30.15 29.35
C ARG A 893 1.79 30.63 27.99
N TYR A 894 0.95 30.52 26.96
CA TYR A 894 1.28 30.95 25.62
C TYR A 894 0.13 31.77 25.02
N ALA A 895 0.46 32.86 24.34
CA ALA A 895 -0.44 33.51 23.40
C ALA A 895 0.00 33.18 21.98
N ILE A 896 -0.90 32.63 21.18
CA ILE A 896 -0.63 32.08 19.86
C ILE A 896 -1.34 32.96 18.83
N HIS A 897 -0.56 33.70 18.07
CA HIS A 897 -1.05 34.45 16.93
C HIS A 897 -1.03 33.54 15.72
N PHE A 898 -2.12 33.51 14.97
CA PHE A 898 -2.21 32.72 13.75
C PHE A 898 -2.84 33.51 12.62
N SER A 899 -2.60 33.07 11.39
CA SER A 899 -3.31 33.52 10.20
C SER A 899 -4.12 32.37 9.63
N MET A 900 -5.34 32.63 9.20
CA MET A 900 -6.13 31.69 8.41
C MET A 900 -6.13 32.18 6.96
N ALA A 901 -5.75 31.33 6.02
CA ALA A 901 -6.02 31.54 4.60
C ALA A 901 -7.55 31.50 4.39
N GLY A 902 -8.06 32.44 3.59
CA GLY A 902 -9.49 32.64 3.34
C GLY A 902 -10.14 31.49 2.60
#